data_AF-A0A8H9J493-F1
#
_entry.id   AF-A0A8H9J493-F1
#
_cell.length_a   1.000
_cell.length_b   1.000
_cell.length_c   1.000
_cell.angle_alpha   90.00
_cell.angle_beta   90.00
_cell.angle_gamma   90.00
#
_symmetry.space_group_name_H-M   'P 1'
#
loop_
_entity.id
_entity.type
_entity.pdbx_description
1 polymer ?
#
loop_
_entity_poly.entity_id
_entity_poly.type
_entity_poly.pdbx_seq_one_letter_code
_entity_poly.pdbx_strand_id
1 'polypeptide(L)'
;MRHVIVAAVALLVVSVAPTLASADSTDGPLTVRVVRTDQNGAGVGGVLVIATDPSGASASGTTGPDGTVTIPTGALSGGKYRVDASIPPTMAGLKPAAQAPGFAGLTEFVDVSGGRAAQLTMAVGGGTGDVQLGDRVWFDTDGDGVQDGDEPPLPGVRVELLPCDGGDKPLAEKTTDVNGRYLFGPADGVQPNTCYTLRFDYDGVDTSGLPGSPSVASLKWTTPLASLTPDIDSDVDPGTGTARVTVGPPGSVDDGVDAGLVGGLDEVGDLVWADENRNGLQDPGEPGVAGVPVTLQDSDGAVVVATTTGPHGQYSFSHLPDGTYKVCFDVTKLPPQYADYQLTRVRAGTAGQDSAADPANGCTAPVDLNAGHTEDPTLDVGLAPPDNRITAHVWSDLNRDGVPDPDEPGLAGVPVKLRGDDGSQIALTTTGPDGSYAFDGIADGAYQVCFDLGNLPPAIADYTPAKYGGASAANPATGCTRTVTIGLGKREDTSLGTGLSAPMNSIGDRVWFDSNRNGLQDQVEPGIPGVPVKLVQDGGGDVGTTTTGADGAYSFTGMQDGAYRVCFDPKAFPASYAGAQWSKPNVGDPGKDSDVDLATSCTNPVTVGVGHREESTVDAGVVAARNRVGDLVWFDRNVNGTPDPGEPGAAGVTVTMKDDAGRPVATTRTGADGRYLLDDLPDGSFRICFDLATLPPEFAAFRVPGAADGCLPPIAVGPKPREDLSVRVGLVSAPVVAPAAEESSTTGGGGFPIGWILFTGVIIVAGVAFTVRWWRVVDQ
;
A
#
# COMPACT_ATOMS: atom_id res chain seq x y z
N MET A 1 -17.15 82.44 -27.30
CA MET A 1 -18.61 82.23 -27.13
C MET A 1 -18.83 80.81 -26.67
N ARG A 2 -19.57 80.63 -25.56
CA ARG A 2 -20.51 79.52 -25.26
C ARG A 2 -19.97 78.07 -25.40
N HIS A 3 -20.06 77.15 -24.44
CA HIS A 3 -20.78 77.05 -23.17
C HIS A 3 -20.12 75.97 -22.29
N VAL A 4 -20.30 76.16 -20.99
CA VAL A 4 -20.08 75.22 -19.89
C VAL A 4 -20.96 73.99 -20.04
N ILE A 5 -20.39 72.79 -19.81
CA ILE A 5 -21.10 71.64 -19.25
C ILE A 5 -20.24 71.11 -18.11
N VAL A 6 -20.70 71.36 -16.88
CA VAL A 6 -20.22 70.71 -15.66
C VAL A 6 -20.86 69.33 -15.64
N ALA A 7 -20.05 68.27 -15.70
CA ALA A 7 -20.48 66.91 -15.39
C ALA A 7 -19.86 66.54 -14.03
N ALA A 8 -20.73 66.48 -13.01
CA ALA A 8 -20.39 65.94 -11.70
C ALA A 8 -20.14 64.43 -11.85
N VAL A 9 -18.89 64.02 -11.67
CA VAL A 9 -18.54 62.61 -11.47
C VAL A 9 -18.60 62.36 -9.98
N ALA A 10 -19.70 61.75 -9.54
CA ALA A 10 -19.79 61.16 -8.21
C ALA A 10 -18.80 60.00 -8.14
N LEU A 11 -17.72 60.18 -7.38
CA LEU A 11 -16.81 59.10 -7.02
C LEU A 11 -17.56 58.24 -5.99
N LEU A 12 -18.13 57.13 -6.46
CA LEU A 12 -18.67 56.09 -5.60
C LEU A 12 -17.49 55.35 -4.98
N VAL A 13 -17.02 55.83 -3.83
CA VAL A 13 -16.11 55.05 -2.97
C VAL A 13 -16.98 53.93 -2.40
N VAL A 14 -16.81 52.72 -2.94
CA VAL A 14 -17.26 51.50 -2.27
C VAL A 14 -16.35 51.38 -1.04
N SER A 15 -16.82 51.88 0.10
CA SER A 15 -16.26 51.50 1.38
C SER A 15 -16.54 50.01 1.55
N VAL A 16 -15.48 49.21 1.48
CA VAL A 16 -15.50 47.88 2.06
C VAL A 16 -15.72 48.13 3.55
N ALA A 17 -16.91 47.79 4.05
CA ALA A 17 -17.15 47.80 5.48
C ALA A 17 -16.12 46.85 6.11
N PRO A 18 -15.31 47.29 7.09
CA PRO A 18 -14.54 46.35 7.86
C PRO A 18 -15.55 45.38 8.48
N THR A 19 -15.27 44.09 8.30
CA THR A 19 -15.93 43.03 9.05
C THR A 19 -15.84 43.39 10.53
N LEU A 20 -16.98 43.73 11.13
CA LEU A 20 -17.10 43.99 12.56
C LEU A 20 -16.49 42.80 13.31
N ALA A 21 -15.36 43.04 13.95
CA ALA A 21 -14.97 42.25 15.10
C ALA A 21 -16.15 42.25 16.08
N SER A 22 -16.55 41.06 16.53
CA SER A 22 -17.58 40.90 17.55
C SER A 22 -17.11 41.60 18.82
N ALA A 23 -17.79 42.70 19.18
CA ALA A 23 -17.54 43.47 20.39
C ALA A 23 -17.69 42.62 21.66
N ASP A 24 -16.70 42.70 22.56
CA ASP A 24 -16.91 42.31 23.95
C ASP A 24 -17.74 43.41 24.63
N SER A 25 -18.84 43.06 25.30
CA SER A 25 -19.82 44.00 25.87
C SER A 25 -19.70 44.12 27.39
N THR A 26 -18.49 43.91 27.92
CA THR A 26 -18.24 43.82 29.34
C THR A 26 -17.85 45.13 30.00
N ASP A 27 -17.70 46.25 29.29
CA ASP A 27 -17.28 47.52 29.89
C ASP A 27 -18.35 48.15 30.79
N GLY A 28 -17.92 48.61 31.97
CA GLY A 28 -18.77 49.24 32.96
C GLY A 28 -19.17 50.69 32.60
N PRO A 29 -20.15 51.27 33.32
CA PRO A 29 -20.62 52.62 33.04
C PRO A 29 -19.59 53.69 33.45
N LEU A 30 -19.38 54.68 32.58
CA LEU A 30 -18.57 55.87 32.84
C LEU A 30 -19.47 57.09 33.11
N THR A 31 -19.32 57.70 34.29
CA THR A 31 -20.02 58.95 34.64
C THR A 31 -19.01 60.05 34.95
N VAL A 32 -19.18 61.21 34.32
CA VAL A 32 -18.33 62.38 34.51
C VAL A 32 -19.15 63.52 35.11
N ARG A 33 -18.59 64.21 36.11
CA ARG A 33 -19.19 65.39 36.73
C ARG A 33 -18.24 66.57 36.66
N VAL A 34 -18.63 67.63 35.94
CA VAL A 34 -17.84 68.87 35.83
C VAL A 34 -18.35 69.89 36.85
N VAL A 35 -17.45 70.44 37.66
CA VAL A 35 -17.79 71.32 38.79
C VAL A 35 -16.98 72.60 38.82
N ARG A 36 -17.52 73.63 39.48
CA ARG A 36 -16.81 74.88 39.75
C ARG A 36 -16.12 74.89 41.11
N THR A 37 -14.81 75.10 41.10
CA THR A 37 -14.02 75.24 42.34
C THR A 37 -14.27 76.56 43.05
N ASP A 38 -14.60 77.63 42.32
CA ASP A 38 -14.90 78.96 42.85
C ASP A 38 -16.38 79.16 43.23
N GLN A 39 -17.20 78.10 43.14
CA GLN A 39 -18.61 78.11 43.54
C GLN A 39 -19.00 76.87 44.36
N ASN A 40 -18.13 76.46 45.30
CA ASN A 40 -18.39 75.34 46.23
C ASN A 40 -18.81 74.02 45.53
N GLY A 41 -18.25 73.70 44.37
CA GLY A 41 -18.53 72.45 43.65
C GLY A 41 -19.87 72.43 42.90
N ALA A 42 -20.44 73.61 42.62
CA ALA A 42 -21.62 73.74 41.76
C ALA A 42 -21.37 73.10 40.38
N GLY A 43 -22.34 72.35 39.88
CA GLY A 43 -22.24 71.67 38.59
C GLY A 43 -22.22 72.63 37.41
N VAL A 44 -21.49 72.26 36.36
CA VAL A 44 -21.41 73.03 35.10
C VAL A 44 -22.10 72.25 34.00
N GLY A 45 -23.29 72.70 33.61
CA GLY A 45 -24.01 72.15 32.46
C GLY A 45 -23.55 72.74 31.13
N GLY A 46 -23.60 71.94 30.06
CA GLY A 46 -23.24 72.33 28.70
C GLY A 46 -21.80 72.03 28.29
N VAL A 47 -21.02 71.30 29.10
CA VAL A 47 -19.64 70.90 28.78
C VAL A 47 -19.67 69.62 27.97
N LEU A 48 -18.97 69.58 26.83
CA LEU A 48 -18.84 68.38 26.02
C LEU A 48 -17.81 67.46 26.66
N VAL A 49 -18.18 66.21 26.90
CA VAL A 49 -17.30 65.16 27.41
C VAL A 49 -17.21 64.07 26.35
N ILE A 50 -15.99 63.69 25.99
CA ILE A 50 -15.67 62.67 25.00
C ILE A 50 -14.89 61.57 25.73
N ALA A 51 -15.25 60.31 25.52
CA ALA A 51 -14.44 59.17 25.89
C ALA A 51 -13.94 58.50 24.61
N THR A 52 -12.63 58.30 24.50
CA THR A 52 -11.96 57.70 23.35
C THR A 52 -11.32 56.40 23.78
N ASP A 53 -11.51 55.35 22.98
CA ASP A 53 -10.96 54.02 23.19
C ASP A 53 -9.59 53.85 22.51
N PRO A 54 -8.84 52.76 22.78
CA PRO A 54 -7.52 52.53 22.20
C PRO A 54 -7.47 52.42 20.67
N SER A 55 -8.62 52.25 20.00
CA SER A 55 -8.69 52.26 18.53
C SER A 55 -8.93 53.66 17.96
N GLY A 56 -9.05 54.68 18.82
CA GLY A 56 -9.47 56.04 18.48
C GLY A 56 -10.98 56.21 18.35
N ALA A 57 -11.79 55.16 18.53
CA ALA A 57 -13.24 55.27 18.50
C ALA A 57 -13.73 56.08 19.71
N SER A 58 -14.74 56.93 19.51
CA SER A 58 -15.15 57.89 20.55
C SER A 58 -16.66 57.89 20.80
N ALA A 59 -17.04 57.97 22.07
CA ALA A 59 -18.40 58.23 22.53
C ALA A 59 -18.44 59.58 23.26
N SER A 60 -19.55 60.31 23.17
CA SER A 60 -19.63 61.64 23.81
C SER A 60 -20.99 61.93 24.41
N GLY A 61 -21.00 62.93 25.29
CA GLY A 61 -22.21 63.47 25.89
C GLY A 61 -21.98 64.89 26.39
N THR A 62 -23.05 65.59 26.73
CA THR A 62 -22.97 66.95 27.29
C THR A 62 -23.50 66.96 28.71
N THR A 63 -22.79 67.63 29.62
CA THR A 63 -23.20 67.71 31.03
C THR A 63 -24.56 68.37 31.21
N GLY A 64 -25.39 67.78 32.06
CA GLY A 64 -26.68 68.33 32.48
C GLY A 64 -26.53 69.51 33.45
N PRO A 65 -27.64 70.13 33.87
CA PRO A 65 -27.62 71.30 34.77
C PRO A 65 -26.92 71.08 36.12
N ASP A 66 -26.82 69.84 36.59
CA ASP A 66 -26.13 69.42 37.81
C ASP A 66 -24.62 69.14 37.60
N GLY A 67 -24.14 69.30 36.37
CA GLY A 67 -22.78 69.06 35.94
C GLY A 67 -22.48 67.63 35.51
N THR A 68 -23.46 66.72 35.53
CA THR A 68 -23.23 65.29 35.33
C THR A 68 -23.56 64.83 33.91
N VAL A 69 -22.79 63.88 33.37
CA VAL A 69 -23.09 63.12 32.15
C VAL A 69 -22.65 61.67 32.31
N THR A 70 -23.44 60.73 31.79
CA THR A 70 -23.04 59.32 31.66
C THR A 70 -22.74 59.04 30.20
N ILE A 71 -21.55 58.52 29.91
CA ILE A 71 -21.09 58.23 28.56
C ILE A 71 -21.48 56.79 28.19
N PRO A 72 -22.13 56.57 27.03
CA PRO A 72 -22.47 55.22 26.58
C PRO A 72 -21.21 54.49 26.07
N THR A 73 -20.71 53.53 26.84
CA THR A 73 -19.47 52.79 26.54
C THR A 73 -19.68 51.61 25.57
N GLY A 74 -20.92 51.22 25.27
CA GLY A 74 -21.21 50.03 24.45
C GLY A 74 -20.82 50.11 22.96
N ALA A 75 -20.28 51.24 22.51
CA ALA A 75 -19.70 51.42 21.16
C ALA A 75 -18.18 51.52 21.18
N LEU A 76 -17.56 51.43 22.37
CA LEU A 76 -16.13 51.48 22.60
C LEU A 76 -15.60 50.08 22.93
N SER A 77 -14.29 49.90 22.80
CA SER A 77 -13.60 48.62 22.96
C SER A 77 -12.40 48.74 23.90
N GLY A 78 -11.94 47.63 24.49
CA GLY A 78 -10.72 47.59 25.29
C GLY A 78 -10.85 48.03 26.76
N GLY A 79 -11.97 48.64 27.17
CA GLY A 79 -12.28 48.93 28.57
C GLY A 79 -11.41 49.94 29.31
N LYS A 80 -10.38 50.50 28.66
CA LYS A 80 -9.59 51.62 29.17
C LYS A 80 -9.72 52.80 28.22
N TYR A 81 -10.17 53.94 28.74
CA TYR A 81 -10.52 55.09 27.90
C TYR A 81 -9.82 56.37 28.35
N ARG A 82 -9.44 57.20 27.38
CA ARG A 82 -9.14 58.61 27.59
C ARG A 82 -10.45 59.40 27.65
N VAL A 83 -10.56 60.35 28.57
CA VAL A 83 -11.77 61.15 28.82
C VAL A 83 -11.42 62.63 28.79
N ASP A 84 -11.96 63.33 27.79
CA ASP A 84 -11.69 64.73 27.51
C ASP A 84 -12.94 65.60 27.76
N ALA A 85 -12.80 66.69 28.51
CA ALA A 85 -13.86 67.67 28.76
C ALA A 85 -13.53 69.03 28.14
N SER A 86 -14.29 69.41 27.11
CA SER A 86 -14.08 70.65 26.37
C SER A 86 -14.98 71.79 26.87
N ILE A 87 -14.37 72.87 27.34
CA ILE A 87 -15.08 74.10 27.72
C ILE A 87 -15.56 74.82 26.45
N PRO A 88 -16.89 74.98 26.26
CA PRO A 88 -17.40 75.62 25.04
C PRO A 88 -16.94 77.09 24.94
N PRO A 89 -16.72 77.63 23.73
CA PRO A 89 -16.37 79.04 23.53
C PRO A 89 -17.39 80.03 24.12
N THR A 90 -18.65 79.60 24.26
CA THR A 90 -19.73 80.38 24.90
C THR A 90 -19.54 80.57 26.40
N MET A 91 -18.63 79.81 27.04
CA MET A 91 -18.28 79.86 28.46
C MET A 91 -16.90 80.50 28.69
N ALA A 92 -16.57 81.58 27.99
CA ALA A 92 -15.24 82.22 28.03
C ALA A 92 -14.74 82.65 29.44
N GLY A 93 -15.63 82.71 30.43
CA GLY A 93 -15.27 82.98 31.83
C GLY A 93 -14.86 81.75 32.64
N LEU A 94 -14.90 80.55 32.04
CA LEU A 94 -14.42 79.31 32.66
C LEU A 94 -13.07 78.92 32.07
N LYS A 95 -12.18 78.46 32.94
CA LYS A 95 -10.86 77.92 32.64
C LYS A 95 -10.70 76.60 33.38
N PRO A 96 -9.80 75.70 32.94
CA PRO A 96 -9.40 74.56 33.75
C PRO A 96 -9.00 75.06 35.15
N ALA A 97 -9.42 74.33 36.19
CA ALA A 97 -9.03 74.68 37.56
C ALA A 97 -7.70 74.00 37.90
N ALA A 98 -6.89 74.67 38.73
CA ALA A 98 -5.68 74.07 39.25
C ALA A 98 -6.00 72.74 39.95
N GLN A 99 -5.15 71.74 39.73
CA GLN A 99 -5.37 70.38 40.22
C GLN A 99 -5.33 70.37 41.75
N ALA A 100 -6.33 69.74 42.37
CA ALA A 100 -6.48 69.67 43.83
C ALA A 100 -7.08 68.32 44.25
N PRO A 101 -6.85 67.85 45.49
CA PRO A 101 -7.36 66.57 45.95
C PRO A 101 -8.87 66.42 45.73
N GLY A 102 -9.27 65.41 44.97
CA GLY A 102 -10.67 65.11 44.65
C GLY A 102 -11.17 65.62 43.31
N PHE A 103 -10.34 66.31 42.52
CA PHE A 103 -10.65 66.74 41.16
C PHE A 103 -9.58 66.25 40.17
N ALA A 104 -10.02 65.75 39.02
CA ALA A 104 -9.17 65.47 37.88
C ALA A 104 -9.03 66.69 36.96
N GLY A 105 -8.01 66.65 36.10
CA GLY A 105 -7.86 67.56 34.98
C GLY A 105 -8.98 67.40 33.96
N LEU A 106 -8.96 68.21 32.90
CA LEU A 106 -9.94 68.08 31.82
C LEU A 106 -9.62 66.94 30.84
N THR A 107 -8.45 66.33 30.97
CA THR A 107 -8.05 65.06 30.34
C THR A 107 -7.75 64.04 31.45
N GLU A 108 -8.33 62.84 31.37
CA GLU A 108 -8.13 61.78 32.37
C GLU A 108 -8.29 60.39 31.78
N PHE A 109 -7.64 59.38 32.38
CA PHE A 109 -7.68 57.99 31.94
C PHE A 109 -8.45 57.12 32.93
N VAL A 110 -9.35 56.28 32.43
CA VAL A 110 -10.23 55.45 33.26
C VAL A 110 -10.24 54.00 32.79
N ASP A 111 -10.20 53.08 33.75
CA ASP A 111 -10.38 51.64 33.53
C ASP A 111 -11.79 51.23 33.97
N VAL A 112 -12.62 50.89 32.99
CA VAL A 112 -13.98 50.36 33.15
C VAL A 112 -14.08 48.88 32.75
N SER A 113 -12.95 48.22 32.49
CA SER A 113 -12.90 46.82 32.05
C SER A 113 -13.58 45.88 33.06
N GLY A 114 -14.10 44.75 32.56
CA GLY A 114 -14.73 43.73 33.40
C GLY A 114 -15.98 44.19 34.17
N GLY A 115 -16.66 45.23 33.68
CA GLY A 115 -17.92 45.75 34.21
C GLY A 115 -17.73 46.80 35.29
N ARG A 116 -16.50 47.29 35.49
CA ARG A 116 -16.16 48.26 36.54
C ARG A 116 -16.78 49.62 36.24
N ALA A 117 -17.60 50.13 37.16
CA ALA A 117 -18.11 51.49 37.07
C ALA A 117 -17.02 52.51 37.43
N ALA A 118 -16.91 53.58 36.63
CA ALA A 118 -16.02 54.71 36.90
C ALA A 118 -16.81 56.01 37.09
N GLN A 119 -16.43 56.78 38.12
CA GLN A 119 -16.94 58.12 38.34
C GLN A 119 -15.79 59.12 38.39
N LEU A 120 -15.84 60.09 37.50
CA LEU A 120 -14.83 61.13 37.40
C LEU A 120 -15.41 62.48 37.80
N THR A 121 -14.71 63.24 38.64
CA THR A 121 -15.07 64.64 38.94
C THR A 121 -13.99 65.55 38.39
N MET A 122 -14.32 66.34 37.37
CA MET A 122 -13.43 67.29 36.71
C MET A 122 -13.76 68.71 37.15
N ALA A 123 -12.77 69.59 37.19
CA ALA A 123 -12.92 70.92 37.77
C ALA A 123 -12.59 72.07 36.80
N VAL A 124 -13.42 73.11 36.86
CA VAL A 124 -13.21 74.40 36.19
C VAL A 124 -13.33 75.56 37.18
N GLY A 125 -12.79 76.73 36.85
CA GLY A 125 -12.84 77.92 37.70
C GLY A 125 -12.80 79.22 36.89
N GLY A 126 -12.94 80.35 37.57
CA GLY A 126 -12.98 81.69 36.96
C GLY A 126 -11.63 82.27 36.50
N GLY A 127 -10.56 81.46 36.42
CA GLY A 127 -9.25 81.91 35.92
C GLY A 127 -8.57 83.00 36.76
N THR A 128 -8.78 83.01 38.09
CA THR A 128 -8.19 84.00 39.03
C THR A 128 -7.24 83.38 40.06
N GLY A 129 -6.79 82.14 39.82
CA GLY A 129 -5.98 81.34 40.73
C GLY A 129 -4.48 81.35 40.45
N ASP A 130 -3.79 80.39 41.03
CA ASP A 130 -2.36 80.12 40.79
C ASP A 130 -2.13 79.62 39.36
N VAL A 131 -0.95 79.90 38.81
CA VAL A 131 -0.54 79.32 37.53
C VAL A 131 0.01 77.91 37.75
N GLN A 132 -0.28 77.02 36.81
CA GLN A 132 0.09 75.62 36.88
C GLN A 132 0.62 75.14 35.53
N LEU A 133 1.62 74.27 35.56
CA LEU A 133 2.28 73.69 34.40
C LEU A 133 2.58 72.19 34.62
N GLY A 134 2.25 71.38 33.63
CA GLY A 134 2.61 69.95 33.53
C GLY A 134 1.37 69.07 33.41
N ASP A 135 1.52 67.84 32.94
CA ASP A 135 0.47 66.82 33.00
C ASP A 135 1.08 65.43 33.15
N ARG A 136 1.40 64.73 32.04
CA ARG A 136 1.67 63.28 32.06
C ARG A 136 2.93 62.88 31.27
N VAL A 137 3.60 61.87 31.80
CA VAL A 137 4.59 61.06 31.08
C VAL A 137 4.05 59.64 30.95
N TRP A 138 4.08 59.07 29.74
CA TRP A 138 3.48 57.77 29.45
C TRP A 138 4.40 56.89 28.60
N PHE A 139 4.10 55.60 28.61
CA PHE A 139 4.70 54.65 27.69
C PHE A 139 3.79 54.51 26.46
N ASP A 140 4.25 55.12 25.38
CA ASP A 140 3.62 55.11 24.07
C ASP A 140 3.80 53.71 23.47
N THR A 141 2.70 52.97 23.41
CA THR A 141 2.73 51.53 23.15
C THR A 141 2.76 51.24 21.65
N ASP A 142 2.18 52.11 20.82
CA ASP A 142 2.18 51.97 19.37
C ASP A 142 3.17 52.91 18.64
N GLY A 143 3.78 53.84 19.38
CA GLY A 143 4.81 54.75 18.92
C GLY A 143 4.28 55.94 18.12
N ASP A 144 2.97 56.21 18.15
CA ASP A 144 2.35 57.26 17.35
C ASP A 144 2.54 58.67 17.94
N GLY A 145 2.97 58.77 19.21
CA GLY A 145 3.21 60.01 19.94
C GLY A 145 1.96 60.66 20.53
N VAL A 146 0.83 59.96 20.57
CA VAL A 146 -0.48 60.40 21.06
C VAL A 146 -0.90 59.57 22.27
N GLN A 147 -1.47 60.21 23.28
CA GLN A 147 -1.91 59.52 24.49
C GLN A 147 -3.20 58.73 24.26
N ASP A 148 -3.13 57.40 24.31
CA ASP A 148 -4.29 56.51 24.18
C ASP A 148 -4.79 55.93 25.50
N GLY A 149 -6.02 55.38 25.45
CA GLY A 149 -6.76 54.98 26.64
C GLY A 149 -6.11 53.85 27.43
N ASP A 150 -5.38 52.95 26.77
CA ASP A 150 -4.75 51.77 27.35
C ASP A 150 -3.26 51.92 27.67
N GLU A 151 -2.66 53.04 27.25
CA GLU A 151 -1.24 53.29 27.39
C GLU A 151 -0.81 53.50 28.85
N PRO A 152 0.19 52.75 29.33
CA PRO A 152 0.63 52.82 30.70
C PRO A 152 1.19 54.21 31.07
N PRO A 153 0.86 54.76 32.25
CA PRO A 153 1.61 55.89 32.80
C PRO A 153 3.04 55.47 33.15
N LEU A 154 3.99 56.42 33.08
CA LEU A 154 5.38 56.16 33.44
C LEU A 154 5.80 56.88 34.76
N PRO A 155 5.76 56.19 35.91
CA PRO A 155 6.24 56.74 37.18
C PRO A 155 7.77 56.81 37.25
N GLY A 156 8.29 57.73 38.06
CA GLY A 156 9.73 57.79 38.37
C GLY A 156 10.57 58.64 37.41
N VAL A 157 9.97 59.24 36.38
CA VAL A 157 10.66 60.15 35.45
C VAL A 157 10.94 61.46 36.17
N ARG A 158 12.19 61.92 36.15
CA ARG A 158 12.56 63.22 36.73
C ARG A 158 12.22 64.32 35.74
N VAL A 159 11.55 65.36 36.22
CA VAL A 159 11.20 66.55 35.44
C VAL A 159 11.79 67.77 36.12
N GLU A 160 12.60 68.52 35.38
CA GLU A 160 13.27 69.72 35.85
C GLU A 160 12.66 70.98 35.22
N LEU A 161 12.32 71.98 36.04
CA LEU A 161 11.88 73.31 35.60
C LEU A 161 13.08 74.24 35.47
N LEU A 162 13.41 74.66 34.25
CA LEU A 162 14.53 75.54 33.94
C LEU A 162 14.05 76.91 33.45
N PRO A 163 14.88 77.98 33.58
CA PRO A 163 14.64 79.24 32.88
C PRO A 163 14.45 79.03 31.36
N CYS A 164 13.79 79.98 30.67
CA CYS A 164 13.49 79.88 29.23
C CYS A 164 14.69 79.52 28.34
N ASP A 165 15.87 80.06 28.64
CA ASP A 165 17.12 79.83 27.90
C ASP A 165 17.84 78.53 28.32
N GLY A 166 17.25 77.75 29.22
CA GLY A 166 17.84 76.56 29.85
C GLY A 166 18.79 76.90 31.00
N GLY A 167 19.64 75.93 31.36
CA GLY A 167 20.67 76.05 32.40
C GLY A 167 20.99 74.71 33.07
N ASP A 168 22.08 74.66 33.83
CA ASP A 168 22.47 73.43 34.55
C ASP A 168 21.79 73.28 35.92
N LYS A 169 21.15 74.34 36.42
CA LYS A 169 20.52 74.36 37.74
C LYS A 169 19.00 74.57 37.60
N PRO A 170 18.17 73.57 37.97
CA PRO A 170 16.73 73.73 37.96
C PRO A 170 16.24 74.73 39.02
N LEU A 171 15.15 75.43 38.69
CA LEU A 171 14.36 76.23 39.62
C LEU A 171 13.62 75.32 40.61
N ALA A 172 13.11 74.19 40.09
CA ALA A 172 12.47 73.12 40.83
C ALA A 172 12.59 71.79 40.08
N GLU A 173 12.43 70.69 40.80
CA GLU A 173 12.46 69.34 40.26
C GLU A 173 11.27 68.54 40.83
N LYS A 174 10.68 67.70 39.99
CA LYS A 174 9.62 66.75 40.35
C LYS A 174 9.98 65.37 39.83
N THR A 175 9.29 64.37 40.35
CA THR A 175 9.31 63.01 39.84
C THR A 175 7.87 62.62 39.53
N THR A 176 7.63 62.01 38.38
CA THR A 176 6.30 61.58 37.99
C THR A 176 5.73 60.58 39.00
N ASP A 177 4.46 60.75 39.35
CA ASP A 177 3.76 59.89 40.30
C ASP A 177 3.33 58.55 39.67
N VAL A 178 2.58 57.74 40.42
CA VAL A 178 2.07 56.43 39.97
C VAL A 178 1.17 56.49 38.73
N ASN A 179 0.61 57.67 38.42
CA ASN A 179 -0.19 57.92 37.23
C ASN A 179 0.62 58.64 36.15
N GLY A 180 1.95 58.70 36.29
CA GLY A 180 2.85 59.36 35.35
C GLY A 180 2.78 60.88 35.45
N ARG A 181 2.12 61.44 36.48
CA ARG A 181 1.83 62.86 36.54
C ARG A 181 2.91 63.68 37.22
N TYR A 182 3.12 64.89 36.73
CA TYR A 182 4.02 65.87 37.36
C TYR A 182 3.40 67.27 37.31
N LEU A 183 3.74 68.12 38.28
CA LEU A 183 3.15 69.44 38.39
C LEU A 183 4.09 70.47 38.97
N PHE A 184 4.16 71.64 38.32
CA PHE A 184 4.82 72.83 38.84
C PHE A 184 3.80 73.95 39.08
N GLY A 185 3.86 74.56 40.26
CA GLY A 185 3.05 75.73 40.62
C GLY A 185 3.88 76.91 41.12
N PRO A 186 3.26 77.95 41.72
CA PRO A 186 4.00 79.14 42.17
C PRO A 186 5.01 78.85 43.28
N ALA A 187 4.76 77.80 44.08
CA ALA A 187 5.71 77.32 45.10
C ALA A 187 7.03 76.81 44.50
N ASP A 188 6.99 76.37 43.24
CA ASP A 188 8.14 75.87 42.49
C ASP A 188 8.83 76.97 41.65
N GLY A 189 8.36 78.22 41.76
CA GLY A 189 8.92 79.37 41.04
C GLY A 189 8.27 79.64 39.68
N VAL A 190 7.14 79.01 39.38
CA VAL A 190 6.34 79.29 38.17
C VAL A 190 5.68 80.67 38.31
N GLN A 191 5.82 81.50 37.27
CA GLN A 191 5.29 82.85 37.20
C GLN A 191 4.38 83.02 35.97
N PRO A 192 3.31 83.84 36.07
CA PRO A 192 2.46 84.14 34.93
C PRO A 192 3.23 84.83 33.78
N ASN A 193 2.80 84.59 32.54
CA ASN A 193 3.37 85.17 31.32
C ASN A 193 4.90 84.97 31.18
N THR A 194 5.42 83.87 31.72
CA THR A 194 6.86 83.59 31.77
C THR A 194 7.17 82.30 31.02
N CYS A 195 8.26 82.32 30.25
CA CYS A 195 8.75 81.16 29.50
C CYS A 195 9.67 80.29 30.36
N TYR A 196 9.54 78.98 30.22
CA TYR A 196 10.35 77.96 30.87
C TYR A 196 10.77 76.88 29.86
N THR A 197 11.82 76.14 30.21
CA THR A 197 12.18 74.88 29.56
C THR A 197 12.00 73.76 30.57
N LEU A 198 11.23 72.73 30.22
CA LEU A 198 11.16 71.49 30.97
C LEU A 198 12.20 70.53 30.41
N ARG A 199 12.95 69.85 31.28
CA ARG A 199 13.85 68.76 30.91
C ARG A 199 13.38 67.48 31.58
N PHE A 200 13.18 66.45 30.78
CA PHE A 200 12.72 65.14 31.21
C PHE A 200 13.89 64.16 31.19
N ASP A 201 13.99 63.36 32.23
CA ASP A 201 15.07 62.41 32.43
C ASP A 201 14.49 61.10 32.98
N TYR A 202 14.51 60.07 32.13
CA TYR A 202 14.02 58.73 32.42
C TYR A 202 15.13 57.79 32.90
N ASP A 203 16.33 58.28 33.22
CA ASP A 203 17.39 57.41 33.74
C ASP A 203 16.97 56.79 35.08
N GLY A 204 16.93 55.46 35.08
CA GLY A 204 16.60 54.65 36.26
C GLY A 204 15.12 54.38 36.49
N VAL A 205 14.25 54.67 35.51
CA VAL A 205 12.83 54.25 35.57
C VAL A 205 12.72 52.72 35.57
N ASP A 206 11.71 52.20 36.27
CA ASP A 206 11.40 50.76 36.28
C ASP A 206 10.51 50.41 35.09
N THR A 207 11.08 49.70 34.12
CA THR A 207 10.39 49.29 32.89
C THR A 207 9.81 47.88 32.96
N SER A 208 10.01 47.15 34.07
CA SER A 208 9.59 45.74 34.19
C SER A 208 8.08 45.53 34.14
N GLY A 209 7.31 46.57 34.41
CA GLY A 209 5.84 46.58 34.31
C GLY A 209 5.29 47.03 32.96
N LEU A 210 6.15 47.46 32.02
CA LEU A 210 5.73 47.94 30.71
C LEU A 210 5.54 46.78 29.72
N PRO A 211 4.64 46.91 28.73
CA PRO A 211 4.55 45.99 27.60
C PRO A 211 5.94 45.76 27.00
N GLY A 212 6.31 44.49 26.78
CA GLY A 212 7.64 44.15 26.25
C GLY A 212 8.80 44.20 27.23
N SER A 213 8.62 44.77 28.42
CA SER A 213 9.68 44.99 29.41
C SER A 213 10.97 45.57 28.80
N PRO A 214 10.90 46.65 28.00
CA PRO A 214 12.05 47.20 27.31
C PRO A 214 13.13 47.62 28.30
N SER A 215 14.39 47.52 27.89
CA SER A 215 15.46 48.08 28.70
C SER A 215 15.35 49.62 28.73
N VAL A 216 15.79 50.26 29.82
CA VAL A 216 15.86 51.73 29.88
C VAL A 216 16.71 52.30 28.73
N ALA A 217 17.75 51.57 28.30
CA ALA A 217 18.63 51.98 27.21
C ALA A 217 17.97 51.93 25.81
N SER A 218 16.89 51.16 25.64
CA SER A 218 16.14 51.07 24.39
C SER A 218 14.98 52.07 24.29
N LEU A 219 14.64 52.76 25.39
CA LEU A 219 13.60 53.78 25.38
C LEU A 219 14.02 55.00 24.55
N LYS A 220 13.04 55.60 23.86
CA LYS A 220 13.21 56.82 23.08
C LYS A 220 12.00 57.72 23.29
N TRP A 221 12.22 59.02 23.25
CA TRP A 221 11.13 60.00 23.17
C TRP A 221 10.40 59.87 21.84
N THR A 222 9.09 59.98 21.88
CA THR A 222 8.21 59.87 20.71
C THR A 222 8.20 61.18 19.92
N THR A 223 7.66 61.14 18.69
CA THR A 223 7.68 62.32 17.82
C THR A 223 6.76 63.40 18.39
N PRO A 224 7.23 64.65 18.56
CA PRO A 224 6.38 65.68 19.12
C PRO A 224 5.38 66.22 18.09
N LEU A 225 4.28 66.81 18.58
CA LEU A 225 3.22 67.40 17.76
C LEU A 225 2.57 66.40 16.78
N ALA A 226 2.40 65.16 17.22
CA ALA A 226 1.82 64.08 16.41
C ALA A 226 0.32 64.28 16.15
N SER A 227 -0.36 65.10 16.96
CA SER A 227 -1.79 65.36 16.84
C SER A 227 -2.11 66.82 16.48
N LEU A 228 -3.35 67.07 16.05
CA LEU A 228 -3.90 68.42 15.93
C LEU A 228 -4.46 68.95 17.25
N THR A 229 -4.51 68.10 18.28
CA THR A 229 -4.92 68.42 19.65
C THR A 229 -3.68 68.38 20.54
N PRO A 230 -3.09 69.55 20.88
CA PRO A 230 -1.84 69.60 21.64
C PRO A 230 -1.93 68.95 23.03
N ASP A 231 -3.12 68.95 23.64
CA ASP A 231 -3.32 68.44 25.00
C ASP A 231 -3.20 66.90 25.12
N ILE A 232 -2.83 66.19 24.04
CA ILE A 232 -2.69 64.73 24.02
C ILE A 232 -1.46 64.24 23.23
N ASP A 233 -0.61 65.12 22.70
CA ASP A 233 0.60 64.71 21.99
C ASP A 233 1.85 64.93 22.83
N SER A 234 2.95 64.32 22.43
CA SER A 234 4.24 64.54 23.07
C SER A 234 4.77 65.94 22.70
N ASP A 235 5.29 66.69 23.67
CA ASP A 235 5.93 68.00 23.43
C ASP A 235 7.45 67.91 23.39
N VAL A 236 8.00 66.78 23.80
CA VAL A 236 9.42 66.63 24.08
C VAL A 236 10.21 66.47 22.79
N ASP A 237 11.23 67.32 22.60
CA ASP A 237 12.18 67.15 21.50
C ASP A 237 12.97 65.83 21.68
N PRO A 238 12.92 64.90 20.71
CA PRO A 238 13.52 63.58 20.91
C PRO A 238 15.04 63.57 21.02
N GLY A 239 15.71 64.61 20.50
CA GLY A 239 17.16 64.76 20.54
C GLY A 239 17.68 65.34 21.85
N THR A 240 16.86 66.11 22.57
CA THR A 240 17.29 66.82 23.79
C THR A 240 16.56 66.41 25.06
N GLY A 241 15.39 65.76 24.96
CA GLY A 241 14.55 65.45 26.11
C GLY A 241 13.96 66.69 26.77
N THR A 242 13.71 67.75 26.00
CA THR A 242 13.22 69.03 26.53
C THR A 242 12.00 69.55 25.79
N ALA A 243 11.11 70.23 26.50
CA ALA A 243 9.99 70.99 25.93
C ALA A 243 10.06 72.46 26.39
N ARG A 244 9.74 73.41 25.51
CA ARG A 244 9.70 74.84 25.86
C ARG A 244 8.25 75.31 25.91
N VAL A 245 7.86 75.92 27.03
CA VAL A 245 6.49 76.35 27.30
C VAL A 245 6.44 77.78 27.82
N THR A 246 5.38 78.51 27.47
CA THR A 246 5.11 79.85 28.00
C THR A 246 3.83 79.85 28.79
N VAL A 247 3.96 79.98 30.12
CA VAL A 247 2.82 80.00 31.03
C VAL A 247 1.95 81.22 30.73
N GLY A 248 0.64 81.01 30.69
CA GLY A 248 -0.33 82.07 30.42
C GLY A 248 -0.47 83.12 31.54
N PRO A 249 -1.47 84.02 31.44
CA PRO A 249 -1.76 85.02 32.48
C PRO A 249 -2.13 84.38 33.84
N PRO A 250 -2.26 85.18 34.92
CA PRO A 250 -2.64 84.64 36.23
C PRO A 250 -3.89 83.76 36.15
N GLY A 251 -3.86 82.60 36.81
CA GLY A 251 -4.93 81.60 36.80
C GLY A 251 -4.94 80.66 35.60
N SER A 252 -3.91 80.71 34.74
CA SER A 252 -3.70 79.72 33.67
C SER A 252 -3.24 78.37 34.22
N VAL A 253 -3.88 77.32 33.75
CA VAL A 253 -3.52 75.93 33.98
C VAL A 253 -3.18 75.35 32.62
N ASP A 254 -1.94 74.91 32.47
CA ASP A 254 -1.38 74.35 31.24
C ASP A 254 -1.04 72.89 31.50
N ASP A 255 -2.01 72.03 31.21
CA ASP A 255 -1.97 70.57 31.40
C ASP A 255 -1.82 69.86 30.04
N GLY A 256 -1.20 70.52 29.05
CA GLY A 256 -0.90 69.94 27.73
C GLY A 256 0.59 69.97 27.45
N VAL A 257 1.41 69.75 28.49
CA VAL A 257 2.85 69.55 28.31
C VAL A 257 3.20 68.13 28.71
N ASP A 258 3.24 67.26 27.72
CA ASP A 258 3.32 65.82 27.93
C ASP A 258 4.56 65.20 27.30
N ALA A 259 4.93 64.01 27.76
CA ALA A 259 6.09 63.30 27.23
C ALA A 259 5.80 61.80 27.02
N GLY A 260 5.80 61.38 25.75
CA GLY A 260 5.66 59.97 25.37
C GLY A 260 7.03 59.29 25.24
N LEU A 261 7.16 58.09 25.81
CA LEU A 261 8.32 57.21 25.57
C LEU A 261 7.87 55.93 24.91
N VAL A 262 8.60 55.53 23.87
CA VAL A 262 8.41 54.27 23.19
C VAL A 262 9.64 53.38 23.35
N GLY A 263 9.46 52.07 23.35
CA GLY A 263 10.58 51.14 23.39
C GLY A 263 10.18 49.71 23.09
N GLY A 264 11.08 48.99 22.43
CA GLY A 264 10.86 47.61 22.01
C GLY A 264 9.63 47.50 21.12
N LEU A 265 9.62 48.14 19.95
CA LEU A 265 8.53 48.02 18.98
C LEU A 265 8.68 46.78 18.09
N ASP A 266 9.69 45.95 18.33
CA ASP A 266 10.02 44.92 17.37
C ASP A 266 8.98 43.79 17.39
N GLU A 267 8.72 43.17 16.25
CA GLU A 267 7.72 42.12 16.08
C GLU A 267 8.28 40.93 15.30
N VAL A 268 7.91 39.71 15.70
CA VAL A 268 8.12 38.51 14.87
C VAL A 268 6.88 37.64 14.85
N GLY A 269 6.62 36.98 13.73
CA GLY A 269 5.43 36.15 13.61
C GLY A 269 5.16 35.69 12.19
N ASP A 270 3.87 35.50 11.95
CA ASP A 270 3.15 35.19 10.70
C ASP A 270 2.34 33.90 10.84
N LEU A 271 2.77 32.74 10.29
CA LEU A 271 1.86 31.63 10.05
C LEU A 271 2.42 30.23 10.37
N VAL A 272 1.55 29.38 10.92
CA VAL A 272 1.69 27.92 10.87
C VAL A 272 0.58 27.34 9.98
N TRP A 273 0.92 26.57 8.95
CA TRP A 273 -0.05 25.98 8.01
C TRP A 273 0.10 24.48 7.84
N ALA A 274 -0.96 23.85 7.33
CA ALA A 274 -0.97 22.44 6.97
C ALA A 274 -0.53 22.30 5.51
N ASP A 275 0.72 21.89 5.30
CA ASP A 275 1.30 21.56 3.99
C ASP A 275 0.82 20.17 3.57
N GLU A 276 -0.37 20.09 2.99
CA GLU A 276 -1.01 18.82 2.63
C GLU A 276 -0.27 18.10 1.51
N ASN A 277 0.43 18.86 0.65
CA ASN A 277 1.11 18.31 -0.52
C ASN A 277 2.60 18.01 -0.26
N ARG A 278 3.14 18.45 0.89
CA ARG A 278 4.50 18.19 1.41
C ARG A 278 5.61 18.87 0.62
N ASN A 279 5.32 19.96 -0.08
CA ASN A 279 6.34 20.66 -0.86
C ASN A 279 7.14 21.70 -0.03
N GLY A 280 6.73 21.97 1.20
CA GLY A 280 7.34 22.95 2.11
C GLY A 280 7.02 24.41 1.79
N LEU A 281 6.10 24.67 0.86
CA LEU A 281 5.64 25.99 0.45
C LEU A 281 4.25 26.25 1.02
N GLN A 282 3.91 27.53 1.15
CA GLN A 282 2.53 27.95 1.42
C GLN A 282 1.75 28.03 0.11
N ASP A 283 0.93 27.01 -0.18
CA ASP A 283 0.11 27.00 -1.39
C ASP A 283 -1.32 27.52 -1.15
N PRO A 284 -1.94 28.14 -2.18
CA PRO A 284 -3.34 28.53 -2.10
C PRO A 284 -4.27 27.35 -1.77
N GLY A 285 -5.01 27.46 -0.66
CA GLY A 285 -5.95 26.45 -0.21
C GLY A 285 -5.45 25.62 0.98
N GLU A 286 -4.19 25.73 1.35
CA GLU A 286 -3.65 25.12 2.55
C GLU A 286 -4.12 25.88 3.81
N PRO A 287 -4.72 25.21 4.79
CA PRO A 287 -5.29 25.87 5.95
C PRO A 287 -4.23 26.18 7.02
N GLY A 288 -4.42 27.30 7.71
CA GLY A 288 -3.67 27.59 8.93
C GLY A 288 -3.98 26.61 10.07
N VAL A 289 -2.97 26.30 10.89
CA VAL A 289 -3.05 25.32 11.98
C VAL A 289 -3.17 26.05 13.32
N ALA A 290 -4.40 26.12 13.84
CA ALA A 290 -4.69 26.69 15.15
C ALA A 290 -4.25 25.78 16.31
N GLY A 291 -3.87 26.36 17.45
CA GLY A 291 -3.60 25.60 18.67
C GLY A 291 -2.17 25.05 18.79
N VAL A 292 -1.24 25.46 17.94
CA VAL A 292 0.17 25.06 18.00
C VAL A 292 0.88 25.87 19.08
N PRO A 293 1.53 25.26 20.08
CA PRO A 293 2.32 25.99 21.06
C PRO A 293 3.58 26.56 20.43
N VAL A 294 3.80 27.87 20.60
CA VAL A 294 4.94 28.60 20.03
C VAL A 294 5.66 29.35 21.15
N THR A 295 6.99 29.31 21.17
CA THR A 295 7.81 30.06 22.12
C THR A 295 8.84 30.90 21.40
N LEU A 296 9.00 32.16 21.83
CA LEU A 296 10.13 33.00 21.46
C LEU A 296 11.27 32.76 22.45
N GLN A 297 12.48 32.51 21.94
CA GLN A 297 13.68 32.37 22.75
C GLN A 297 14.71 33.43 22.39
N ASP A 298 15.48 33.87 23.37
CA ASP A 298 16.62 34.78 23.18
C ASP A 298 17.89 34.03 22.70
N SER A 299 19.00 34.77 22.59
CA SER A 299 20.30 34.25 22.16
C SER A 299 20.92 33.22 23.11
N ASP A 300 20.55 33.24 24.39
CA ASP A 300 20.97 32.27 25.41
C ASP A 300 20.06 31.02 25.44
N GLY A 301 18.97 31.04 24.66
CA GLY A 301 17.98 29.97 24.58
C GLY A 301 16.96 29.99 25.71
N ALA A 302 16.89 31.07 26.50
CA ALA A 302 15.84 31.26 27.49
C ALA A 302 14.53 31.65 26.78
N VAL A 303 13.41 31.14 27.30
CA VAL A 303 12.09 31.50 26.78
C VAL A 303 11.75 32.91 27.24
N VAL A 304 11.55 33.82 26.28
CA VAL A 304 11.14 35.20 26.50
C VAL A 304 9.63 35.25 26.71
N VAL A 305 8.89 34.65 25.79
CA VAL A 305 7.42 34.63 25.78
C VAL A 305 6.91 33.40 25.06
N ALA A 306 5.69 32.98 25.40
CA ALA A 306 5.01 31.86 24.76
C ALA A 306 3.60 32.28 24.33
N THR A 307 3.15 31.75 23.20
CA THR A 307 1.81 31.95 22.67
C THR A 307 1.28 30.65 22.07
N THR A 308 0.10 30.69 21.49
CA THR A 308 -0.49 29.59 20.74
C THR A 308 -1.10 30.15 19.47
N THR A 309 -0.94 29.47 18.35
CA THR A 309 -1.47 29.94 17.07
C THR A 309 -2.99 30.10 17.10
N GLY A 310 -3.47 31.17 16.47
CA GLY A 310 -4.87 31.53 16.35
C GLY A 310 -5.66 30.66 15.36
N PRO A 311 -6.96 30.92 15.16
CA PRO A 311 -7.86 30.11 14.33
C PRO A 311 -7.44 29.90 12.88
N HIS A 312 -6.59 30.77 12.35
CA HIS A 312 -6.05 30.70 10.99
C HIS A 312 -4.54 30.44 11.00
N GLY A 313 -4.01 29.82 12.05
CA GLY A 313 -2.59 29.49 12.18
C GLY A 313 -1.69 30.68 12.51
N GLN A 314 -2.26 31.87 12.65
CA GLN A 314 -1.48 33.09 12.86
C GLN A 314 -0.87 33.15 14.27
N TYR A 315 0.33 33.68 14.39
CA TYR A 315 0.94 34.01 15.67
C TYR A 315 1.79 35.27 15.54
N SER A 316 1.93 36.01 16.64
CA SER A 316 2.87 37.13 16.71
C SER A 316 3.41 37.30 18.12
N PHE A 317 4.63 37.84 18.18
CA PHE A 317 5.28 38.34 19.37
C PHE A 317 5.62 39.80 19.09
N SER A 318 4.87 40.71 19.69
CA SER A 318 5.08 42.15 19.55
C SER A 318 5.73 42.73 20.80
N HIS A 319 6.09 44.00 20.71
CA HIS A 319 6.73 44.76 21.77
C HIS A 319 8.09 44.18 22.19
N LEU A 320 8.88 43.68 21.23
CA LEU A 320 10.16 43.06 21.51
C LEU A 320 11.27 44.12 21.58
N PRO A 321 12.14 44.08 22.61
CA PRO A 321 13.36 44.90 22.62
C PRO A 321 14.33 44.50 21.51
N ASP A 322 15.20 45.43 21.08
CA ASP A 322 16.33 45.12 20.21
C ASP A 322 17.10 43.90 20.76
N GLY A 323 17.31 42.89 19.91
CA GLY A 323 17.89 41.63 20.35
C GLY A 323 17.91 40.55 19.27
N THR A 324 18.55 39.44 19.60
CA THR A 324 18.57 38.25 18.75
C THR A 324 17.58 37.23 19.27
N TYR A 325 16.64 36.81 18.44
CA TYR A 325 15.57 35.89 18.81
C TYR A 325 15.47 34.69 17.87
N LYS A 326 14.84 33.61 18.33
CA LYS A 326 14.40 32.49 17.49
C LYS A 326 13.02 32.03 17.94
N VAL A 327 12.22 31.55 17.00
CA VAL A 327 10.89 31.02 17.27
C VAL A 327 10.95 29.49 17.28
N CYS A 328 10.37 28.85 18.30
CA CYS A 328 10.32 27.40 18.42
C CYS A 328 8.88 26.90 18.52
N PHE A 329 8.57 25.84 17.77
CA PHE A 329 7.25 25.22 17.65
C PHE A 329 7.26 23.84 18.32
N ASP A 330 6.36 23.63 19.29
CA ASP A 330 6.28 22.33 20.00
C ASP A 330 5.40 21.34 19.24
N VAL A 331 6.00 20.65 18.28
CA VAL A 331 5.33 19.62 17.47
C VAL A 331 4.99 18.34 18.25
N THR A 332 5.40 18.24 19.51
CA THR A 332 5.00 17.10 20.37
C THR A 332 3.63 17.30 21.01
N LYS A 333 3.09 18.53 20.92
CA LYS A 333 1.80 18.92 21.50
C LYS A 333 0.86 19.53 20.46
N LEU A 334 0.91 19.00 19.22
CA LEU A 334 0.00 19.42 18.17
C LEU A 334 -1.47 19.11 18.54
N PRO A 335 -2.42 19.89 17.99
CA PRO A 335 -3.85 19.58 18.10
C PRO A 335 -4.16 18.15 17.66
N PRO A 336 -5.19 17.49 18.22
CA PRO A 336 -5.48 16.07 17.94
C PRO A 336 -5.61 15.74 16.46
N GLN A 337 -6.16 16.64 15.63
CA GLN A 337 -6.33 16.43 14.20
C GLN A 337 -5.00 16.45 13.40
N TYR A 338 -3.92 16.96 13.99
CA TYR A 338 -2.58 17.05 13.40
C TYR A 338 -1.53 16.27 14.21
N ALA A 339 -1.96 15.35 15.08
CA ALA A 339 -1.11 14.78 16.13
C ALA A 339 0.12 13.98 15.62
N ASP A 340 0.13 13.58 14.35
CA ASP A 340 1.27 12.90 13.71
C ASP A 340 1.90 13.70 12.57
N TYR A 341 1.50 14.97 12.40
CA TYR A 341 2.11 15.86 11.42
C TYR A 341 3.54 16.20 11.83
N GLN A 342 4.37 16.47 10.83
CA GLN A 342 5.80 16.74 10.99
C GLN A 342 6.15 18.06 10.30
N LEU A 343 7.23 18.69 10.77
CA LEU A 343 7.75 19.89 10.14
C LEU A 343 8.25 19.58 8.74
N THR A 344 7.89 20.44 7.80
CA THR A 344 8.35 20.36 6.42
C THR A 344 9.76 20.91 6.31
N ARG A 345 10.41 20.63 5.17
CA ARG A 345 11.81 21.01 4.97
C ARG A 345 11.96 22.53 4.92
N VAL A 346 12.98 23.04 5.61
CA VAL A 346 13.35 24.46 5.53
C VAL A 346 13.80 24.87 4.12
N ARG A 347 13.55 26.15 3.78
CA ARG A 347 14.08 26.81 2.58
C ARG A 347 13.60 26.16 1.27
N ALA A 348 12.34 25.75 1.22
CA ALA A 348 11.74 25.20 0.01
C ALA A 348 11.47 26.27 -1.05
N GLY A 349 11.38 27.55 -0.65
CA GLY A 349 11.02 28.67 -1.50
C GLY A 349 11.67 29.98 -1.06
N THR A 350 10.89 31.05 -1.17
CA THR A 350 11.26 32.38 -0.68
C THR A 350 10.80 32.54 0.77
N ALA A 351 11.61 33.24 1.58
CA ALA A 351 11.28 33.54 2.96
C ALA A 351 9.89 34.21 3.09
N GLY A 352 9.10 33.78 4.07
CA GLY A 352 7.69 34.18 4.24
C GLY A 352 6.70 33.45 3.31
N GLN A 353 7.16 32.44 2.58
CA GLN A 353 6.30 31.55 1.77
C GLN A 353 6.72 30.09 1.91
N ASP A 354 7.63 29.80 2.86
CA ASP A 354 8.19 28.49 3.09
C ASP A 354 8.50 28.28 4.57
N SER A 355 8.81 27.04 4.94
CA SER A 355 9.07 26.69 6.33
C SER A 355 10.45 27.21 6.78
N ALA A 356 10.48 27.88 7.93
CA ALA A 356 11.68 28.48 8.52
C ALA A 356 12.28 27.63 9.66
N ALA A 357 11.49 26.79 10.32
CA ALA A 357 11.95 25.98 11.45
C ALA A 357 12.64 24.69 11.03
N ASP A 358 13.80 24.41 11.61
CA ASP A 358 14.55 23.18 11.38
C ASP A 358 13.77 21.96 11.93
N PRO A 359 13.39 20.97 11.09
CA PRO A 359 12.68 19.78 11.54
C PRO A 359 13.39 18.97 12.63
N ALA A 360 14.71 19.12 12.78
CA ALA A 360 15.48 18.40 13.78
C ALA A 360 15.26 18.93 15.21
N ASN A 361 14.91 20.20 15.37
CA ASN A 361 14.81 20.85 16.69
C ASN A 361 13.54 21.69 16.88
N GLY A 362 12.77 21.96 15.82
CA GLY A 362 11.54 22.72 15.85
C GLY A 362 11.72 24.23 15.97
N CYS A 363 12.93 24.76 15.81
CA CYS A 363 13.23 26.18 15.94
C CYS A 363 13.72 26.80 14.63
N THR A 364 13.41 28.07 14.43
CA THR A 364 13.94 28.88 13.32
C THR A 364 15.43 29.18 13.53
N ALA A 365 16.08 29.66 12.47
CA ALA A 365 17.36 30.34 12.61
C ALA A 365 17.19 31.64 13.45
N PRO A 366 18.23 32.09 14.18
CA PRO A 366 18.15 33.34 14.90
C PRO A 366 17.96 34.55 13.96
N VAL A 367 17.13 35.49 14.38
CA VAL A 367 16.89 36.79 13.74
C VAL A 367 17.34 37.91 14.66
N ASP A 368 18.01 38.92 14.10
CA ASP A 368 18.37 40.14 14.83
C ASP A 368 17.32 41.23 14.57
N LEU A 369 16.65 41.66 15.64
CA LEU A 369 15.75 42.80 15.64
C LEU A 369 16.46 44.05 16.17
N ASN A 370 16.28 45.16 15.48
CA ASN A 370 16.88 46.45 15.82
C ASN A 370 16.18 47.57 15.02
N ALA A 371 16.59 48.82 15.26
CA ALA A 371 16.05 49.98 14.54
C ALA A 371 16.05 49.93 12.99
N GLY A 372 16.86 49.08 12.36
CA GLY A 372 16.87 48.86 10.91
C GLY A 372 16.08 47.63 10.43
N HIS A 373 15.59 46.81 11.35
CA HIS A 373 14.85 45.57 11.13
C HIS A 373 13.95 45.32 12.33
N THR A 374 12.83 46.05 12.39
CA THR A 374 11.92 46.03 13.54
C THR A 374 10.85 44.95 13.39
N GLU A 375 10.71 44.30 12.24
CA GLU A 375 9.72 43.23 12.04
C GLU A 375 10.30 42.10 11.19
N ASP A 376 10.00 40.85 11.55
CA ASP A 376 10.28 39.68 10.72
C ASP A 376 9.05 38.76 10.60
N PRO A 377 8.24 38.91 9.53
CA PRO A 377 7.10 38.05 9.23
C PRO A 377 7.50 36.78 8.46
N THR A 378 8.80 36.46 8.34
CA THR A 378 9.24 35.32 7.51
C THR A 378 9.38 34.01 8.27
N LEU A 379 9.03 34.00 9.56
CA LEU A 379 9.27 32.89 10.49
C LEU A 379 8.14 31.86 10.49
N ASP A 380 7.76 31.48 9.28
CA ASP A 380 6.65 30.61 8.96
C ASP A 380 6.97 29.12 9.19
N VAL A 381 5.97 28.29 9.55
CA VAL A 381 6.14 26.83 9.64
C VAL A 381 5.05 26.00 8.96
N GLY A 382 5.48 25.13 8.04
CA GLY A 382 4.64 24.13 7.41
C GLY A 382 4.64 22.82 8.19
N LEU A 383 3.45 22.28 8.44
CA LEU A 383 3.23 20.98 9.05
C LEU A 383 2.58 20.05 8.04
N ALA A 384 3.16 18.88 7.82
CA ALA A 384 2.65 17.94 6.85
C ALA A 384 2.39 16.54 7.43
N PRO A 385 1.37 15.81 6.92
CA PRO A 385 1.14 14.43 7.34
C PRO A 385 2.27 13.52 6.83
N PRO A 386 2.55 12.39 7.51
CA PRO A 386 3.42 11.35 6.99
C PRO A 386 2.92 10.77 5.65
N ASP A 387 3.81 10.12 4.90
CA ASP A 387 3.43 9.33 3.72
C ASP A 387 2.42 8.25 4.05
N ASN A 388 1.27 8.33 3.40
CA ASN A 388 0.27 7.30 3.38
C ASN A 388 0.58 6.26 2.31
N ARG A 389 0.39 4.98 2.64
CA ARG A 389 0.75 3.86 1.78
C ARG A 389 -0.19 2.67 1.93
N ILE A 390 -0.53 2.05 0.81
CA ILE A 390 -1.11 0.69 0.78
C ILE A 390 -0.16 -0.19 0.01
N THR A 391 0.28 -1.29 0.60
CA THR A 391 1.16 -2.26 -0.07
C THR A 391 0.75 -3.67 0.29
N ALA A 392 0.79 -4.63 -0.63
CA ALA A 392 0.59 -6.03 -0.29
C ALA A 392 1.14 -6.95 -1.38
N HIS A 393 0.82 -8.24 -1.28
CA HIS A 393 1.24 -9.27 -2.23
C HIS A 393 0.05 -10.01 -2.83
N VAL A 394 0.18 -10.41 -4.09
CA VAL A 394 -0.67 -11.41 -4.74
C VAL A 394 0.17 -12.66 -4.96
N TRP A 395 -0.31 -13.80 -4.49
CA TRP A 395 0.43 -15.07 -4.56
C TRP A 395 -0.41 -16.18 -5.18
N SER A 396 0.27 -17.22 -5.66
CA SER A 396 -0.34 -18.45 -6.15
C SER A 396 -0.72 -19.32 -4.97
N ASP A 397 -1.99 -19.29 -4.58
CA ASP A 397 -2.53 -20.06 -3.45
C ASP A 397 -2.72 -21.52 -3.90
N LEU A 398 -1.65 -22.29 -3.79
CA LEU A 398 -1.50 -23.65 -4.33
C LEU A 398 -2.32 -24.66 -3.53
N ASN A 399 -2.42 -24.43 -2.21
CA ASN A 399 -3.13 -25.31 -1.29
C ASN A 399 -4.58 -24.84 -1.00
N ARG A 400 -4.94 -23.63 -1.47
CA ARG A 400 -6.27 -23.01 -1.39
C ARG A 400 -6.69 -22.63 0.03
N ASP A 401 -5.75 -22.41 0.93
CA ASP A 401 -6.05 -22.10 2.32
C ASP A 401 -6.17 -20.59 2.59
N GLY A 402 -5.83 -19.75 1.60
CA GLY A 402 -5.88 -18.29 1.63
C GLY A 402 -4.80 -17.64 2.50
N VAL A 403 -3.73 -18.34 2.82
CA VAL A 403 -2.58 -17.89 3.62
C VAL A 403 -1.32 -18.03 2.76
N PRO A 404 -0.48 -16.98 2.64
CA PRO A 404 0.75 -17.10 1.86
C PRO A 404 1.75 -18.02 2.58
N ASP A 405 2.09 -19.13 1.94
CA ASP A 405 3.13 -20.06 2.39
C ASP A 405 4.47 -19.88 1.65
N PRO A 406 5.62 -20.32 2.22
CA PRO A 406 6.94 -20.14 1.58
C PRO A 406 7.11 -20.79 0.21
N ASP A 407 6.32 -21.83 -0.10
CA ASP A 407 6.30 -22.53 -1.38
C ASP A 407 5.32 -21.93 -2.39
N GLU A 408 4.59 -20.89 -2.00
CA GLU A 408 3.63 -20.19 -2.85
C GLU A 408 4.26 -18.95 -3.50
N PRO A 409 4.55 -18.98 -4.81
CA PRO A 409 5.21 -17.87 -5.48
C PRO A 409 4.26 -16.68 -5.65
N GLY A 410 4.84 -15.48 -5.69
CA GLY A 410 4.13 -14.28 -6.08
C GLY A 410 3.66 -14.31 -7.54
N LEU A 411 2.48 -13.74 -7.80
CA LEU A 411 1.91 -13.66 -9.14
C LEU A 411 2.15 -12.28 -9.74
N ALA A 412 3.01 -12.24 -10.76
CA ALA A 412 3.33 -11.03 -11.50
C ALA A 412 2.25 -10.69 -12.55
N GLY A 413 2.12 -9.42 -12.89
CA GLY A 413 1.27 -8.99 -13.99
C GLY A 413 -0.23 -8.87 -13.64
N VAL A 414 -0.63 -9.05 -12.39
CA VAL A 414 -2.02 -8.91 -11.94
C VAL A 414 -2.39 -7.43 -11.89
N PRO A 415 -3.42 -6.96 -12.63
CA PRO A 415 -3.84 -5.56 -12.58
C PRO A 415 -4.55 -5.25 -11.26
N VAL A 416 -4.11 -4.22 -10.56
CA VAL A 416 -4.59 -3.81 -9.23
C VAL A 416 -5.08 -2.37 -9.26
N LYS A 417 -6.36 -2.15 -8.95
CA LYS A 417 -7.00 -0.83 -8.93
C LYS A 417 -7.20 -0.36 -7.50
N LEU A 418 -6.82 0.88 -7.19
CA LEU A 418 -7.21 1.56 -5.97
C LEU A 418 -8.50 2.34 -6.23
N ARG A 419 -9.51 2.14 -5.38
CA ARG A 419 -10.77 2.87 -5.42
C ARG A 419 -11.02 3.64 -4.13
N GLY A 420 -11.63 4.81 -4.27
CA GLY A 420 -12.16 5.57 -3.13
C GLY A 420 -13.49 5.02 -2.63
N ASP A 421 -13.99 5.58 -1.54
CA ASP A 421 -15.27 5.18 -0.92
C ASP A 421 -16.49 5.44 -1.82
N ASP A 422 -16.38 6.40 -2.74
CA ASP A 422 -17.39 6.68 -3.78
C ASP A 422 -17.37 5.66 -4.94
N GLY A 423 -16.45 4.69 -4.90
CA GLY A 423 -16.25 3.66 -5.91
C GLY A 423 -15.47 4.11 -7.15
N SER A 424 -15.04 5.38 -7.21
CA SER A 424 -14.19 5.91 -8.28
C SER A 424 -12.80 5.27 -8.27
N GLN A 425 -12.18 5.11 -9.43
CA GLN A 425 -10.81 4.63 -9.51
C GLN A 425 -9.85 5.81 -9.32
N ILE A 426 -8.98 5.70 -8.33
CA ILE A 426 -7.98 6.71 -7.97
C ILE A 426 -6.65 6.41 -8.65
N ALA A 427 -6.24 5.14 -8.64
CA ALA A 427 -4.99 4.69 -9.22
C ALA A 427 -5.09 3.27 -9.78
N LEU A 428 -4.15 2.91 -10.64
CA LEU A 428 -3.98 1.57 -11.21
C LEU A 428 -2.49 1.24 -11.19
N THR A 429 -2.17 0.02 -10.77
CA THR A 429 -0.83 -0.55 -10.85
C THR A 429 -0.93 -2.01 -11.29
N THR A 430 0.22 -2.67 -11.42
CA THR A 430 0.32 -4.08 -11.75
C THR A 430 1.32 -4.72 -10.80
N THR A 431 1.07 -5.94 -10.35
CA THR A 431 1.99 -6.65 -9.45
C THR A 431 3.36 -6.90 -10.10
N GLY A 432 4.41 -6.72 -9.31
CA GLY A 432 5.79 -7.00 -9.69
C GLY A 432 6.11 -8.50 -9.79
N PRO A 433 7.35 -8.86 -10.17
CA PRO A 433 7.78 -10.25 -10.35
C PRO A 433 7.57 -11.17 -9.13
N ASP A 434 7.57 -10.60 -7.93
CA ASP A 434 7.35 -11.28 -6.64
C ASP A 434 5.91 -11.13 -6.13
N GLY A 435 4.99 -10.68 -6.99
CA GLY A 435 3.58 -10.46 -6.64
C GLY A 435 3.32 -9.20 -5.81
N SER A 436 4.34 -8.41 -5.46
CA SER A 436 4.16 -7.19 -4.69
C SER A 436 3.46 -6.08 -5.49
N TYR A 437 2.68 -5.24 -4.80
CA TYR A 437 2.18 -3.98 -5.33
C TYR A 437 2.17 -2.91 -4.23
N ALA A 438 2.16 -1.64 -4.64
CA ALA A 438 2.03 -0.51 -3.73
C ALA A 438 1.29 0.67 -4.37
N PHE A 439 0.62 1.44 -3.52
CA PHE A 439 0.10 2.77 -3.77
C PHE A 439 0.69 3.68 -2.70
N ASP A 440 1.63 4.54 -3.09
CA ASP A 440 2.34 5.47 -2.21
C ASP A 440 1.75 6.88 -2.35
N GLY A 441 1.88 7.71 -1.30
CA GLY A 441 1.50 9.12 -1.33
C GLY A 441 0.00 9.37 -1.55
N ILE A 442 -0.85 8.46 -1.08
CA ILE A 442 -2.31 8.59 -1.20
C ILE A 442 -2.87 9.55 -0.14
N ALA A 443 -3.97 10.25 -0.43
CA ALA A 443 -4.58 11.15 0.56
C ALA A 443 -5.16 10.38 1.77
N ASP A 444 -5.52 11.10 2.83
CA ASP A 444 -6.33 10.53 3.90
C ASP A 444 -7.71 10.16 3.35
N GLY A 445 -8.20 8.96 3.69
CA GLY A 445 -9.46 8.50 3.13
C GLY A 445 -9.75 7.03 3.35
N ALA A 446 -10.91 6.62 2.85
CA ALA A 446 -11.34 5.22 2.82
C ALA A 446 -11.13 4.64 1.42
N TYR A 447 -10.46 3.48 1.38
CA TYR A 447 -9.96 2.87 0.16
C TYR A 447 -10.33 1.40 0.05
N GLN A 448 -10.56 0.95 -1.17
CA GLN A 448 -10.72 -0.45 -1.55
C GLN A 448 -9.71 -0.81 -2.64
N VAL A 449 -9.08 -1.97 -2.54
CA VAL A 449 -8.23 -2.52 -3.61
C VAL A 449 -9.05 -3.52 -4.42
N CYS A 450 -9.01 -3.43 -5.75
CA CYS A 450 -9.72 -4.32 -6.65
C CYS A 450 -8.77 -4.94 -7.67
N PHE A 451 -8.66 -6.26 -7.65
CA PHE A 451 -7.94 -7.06 -8.63
C PHE A 451 -8.82 -7.28 -9.86
N ASP A 452 -8.31 -6.98 -11.05
CA ASP A 452 -9.06 -7.14 -12.29
C ASP A 452 -9.05 -8.59 -12.76
N LEU A 453 -9.88 -9.43 -12.12
CA LEU A 453 -9.97 -10.87 -12.41
C LEU A 453 -10.38 -11.18 -13.85
N GLY A 454 -11.01 -10.23 -14.56
CA GLY A 454 -11.38 -10.39 -15.97
C GLY A 454 -10.24 -10.11 -16.96
N ASN A 455 -9.13 -9.52 -16.49
CA ASN A 455 -7.98 -9.12 -17.32
C ASN A 455 -6.67 -9.66 -16.76
N LEU A 456 -6.70 -10.85 -16.15
CA LEU A 456 -5.50 -11.53 -15.66
C LEU A 456 -4.56 -11.93 -16.83
N PRO A 457 -3.25 -12.05 -16.59
CA PRO A 457 -2.31 -12.58 -17.58
C PRO A 457 -2.75 -13.94 -18.16
N PRO A 458 -2.43 -14.25 -19.44
CA PRO A 458 -2.88 -15.49 -20.09
C PRO A 458 -2.55 -16.78 -19.31
N ALA A 459 -1.42 -16.82 -18.61
CA ALA A 459 -0.98 -17.98 -17.83
C ALA A 459 -1.84 -18.25 -16.58
N ILE A 460 -2.63 -17.26 -16.13
CA ILE A 460 -3.48 -17.34 -14.93
C ILE A 460 -4.88 -16.77 -15.21
N ALA A 461 -5.33 -16.80 -16.47
CA ALA A 461 -6.53 -16.07 -16.92
C ALA A 461 -7.84 -16.52 -16.27
N ASP A 462 -7.88 -17.71 -15.68
CA ASP A 462 -9.03 -18.29 -14.99
C ASP A 462 -8.79 -18.51 -13.49
N TYR A 463 -7.72 -17.93 -12.94
CA TYR A 463 -7.43 -18.01 -11.52
C TYR A 463 -8.40 -17.11 -10.74
N THR A 464 -8.81 -17.55 -9.55
CA THR A 464 -9.72 -16.80 -8.68
C THR A 464 -9.30 -16.93 -7.23
N PRO A 465 -9.68 -15.99 -6.33
CA PRO A 465 -9.49 -16.19 -4.91
C PRO A 465 -10.26 -17.42 -4.42
N ALA A 466 -9.56 -18.41 -3.85
CA ALA A 466 -10.20 -19.62 -3.32
C ALA A 466 -10.88 -19.37 -1.97
N LYS A 467 -10.39 -18.40 -1.20
CA LYS A 467 -10.90 -18.02 0.12
C LYS A 467 -10.88 -16.51 0.32
N TYR A 468 -11.86 -16.03 1.08
CA TYR A 468 -12.04 -14.64 1.47
C TYR A 468 -11.98 -14.49 2.99
N GLY A 469 -11.02 -13.72 3.47
CA GLY A 469 -10.77 -13.46 4.89
C GLY A 469 -9.37 -13.85 5.34
N GLY A 470 -8.90 -13.22 6.43
CA GLY A 470 -7.52 -13.38 6.88
C GLY A 470 -6.55 -12.65 5.95
N ALA A 471 -5.52 -13.37 5.48
CA ALA A 471 -4.50 -12.83 4.58
C ALA A 471 -5.03 -12.61 3.14
N SER A 472 -5.96 -13.46 2.67
CA SER A 472 -6.60 -13.29 1.36
C SER A 472 -7.80 -12.33 1.46
N ALA A 473 -7.56 -11.08 1.09
CA ALA A 473 -8.50 -9.99 1.29
C ALA A 473 -9.50 -9.78 0.15
N ALA A 474 -9.31 -10.37 -1.04
CA ALA A 474 -10.20 -10.13 -2.18
C ALA A 474 -11.44 -11.04 -2.15
N ASN A 475 -12.61 -10.46 -2.41
CA ASN A 475 -13.84 -11.22 -2.58
C ASN A 475 -13.85 -11.93 -3.95
N PRO A 476 -14.04 -13.27 -4.02
CA PRO A 476 -14.03 -14.02 -5.28
C PRO A 476 -15.06 -13.55 -6.31
N ALA A 477 -16.19 -13.01 -5.88
CA ALA A 477 -17.26 -12.56 -6.75
C ALA A 477 -16.99 -11.20 -7.41
N THR A 478 -16.19 -10.34 -6.76
CA THR A 478 -15.97 -8.95 -7.20
C THR A 478 -14.51 -8.63 -7.52
N GLY A 479 -13.56 -9.43 -7.04
CA GLY A 479 -12.13 -9.13 -7.06
C GLY A 479 -11.72 -8.01 -6.11
N CYS A 480 -12.64 -7.46 -5.31
CA CYS A 480 -12.37 -6.30 -4.45
C CYS A 480 -12.22 -6.68 -2.97
N THR A 481 -11.37 -5.94 -2.25
CA THR A 481 -11.12 -6.13 -0.83
C THR A 481 -12.21 -5.51 0.04
N ARG A 482 -12.13 -5.72 1.36
CA ARG A 482 -12.78 -4.81 2.31
C ARG A 482 -12.23 -3.39 2.18
N THR A 483 -13.04 -2.40 2.56
CA THR A 483 -12.60 -1.01 2.70
C THR A 483 -11.64 -0.87 3.89
N VAL A 484 -10.58 -0.08 3.74
CA VAL A 484 -9.66 0.32 4.80
C VAL A 484 -9.56 1.84 4.85
N THR A 485 -9.49 2.39 6.06
CA THR A 485 -9.18 3.81 6.25
C THR A 485 -7.67 3.96 6.38
N ILE A 486 -7.10 4.91 5.64
CA ILE A 486 -5.74 5.41 5.73
C ILE A 486 -5.83 6.85 6.21
N GLY A 487 -5.03 7.21 7.20
CA GLY A 487 -5.03 8.54 7.80
C GLY A 487 -4.37 8.57 9.17
N LEU A 488 -4.76 9.55 10.00
CA LEU A 488 -4.24 9.72 11.36
C LEU A 488 -4.22 8.41 12.15
N GLY A 489 -3.04 8.02 12.65
CA GLY A 489 -2.83 6.79 13.42
C GLY A 489 -2.76 5.49 12.59
N LYS A 490 -2.97 5.55 11.27
CA LYS A 490 -2.81 4.43 10.35
C LYS A 490 -2.37 4.92 8.96
N ARG A 491 -1.06 5.18 8.85
CA ARG A 491 -0.41 5.68 7.63
C ARG A 491 -0.07 4.57 6.63
N GLU A 492 0.01 3.31 7.08
CA GLU A 492 0.28 2.17 6.19
C GLU A 492 -0.73 1.03 6.40
N ASP A 493 -1.17 0.38 5.32
CA ASP A 493 -1.91 -0.89 5.37
C ASP A 493 -1.24 -1.95 4.50
N THR A 494 -0.88 -3.07 5.13
CA THR A 494 -0.23 -4.23 4.52
C THR A 494 -1.15 -5.45 4.34
N SER A 495 -2.44 -5.31 4.69
CA SER A 495 -3.37 -6.42 4.90
C SER A 495 -4.23 -6.76 3.69
N LEU A 496 -3.98 -6.13 2.54
CA LEU A 496 -4.84 -6.20 1.34
C LEU A 496 -4.35 -7.17 0.27
N GLY A 497 -3.50 -8.13 0.64
CA GLY A 497 -3.03 -9.18 -0.26
C GLY A 497 -4.14 -10.14 -0.70
N THR A 498 -3.89 -10.91 -1.75
CA THR A 498 -4.82 -11.98 -2.15
C THR A 498 -4.11 -13.20 -2.71
N GLY A 499 -4.54 -14.38 -2.27
CA GLY A 499 -4.16 -15.64 -2.90
C GLY A 499 -5.07 -15.90 -4.09
N LEU A 500 -4.51 -16.25 -5.24
CA LEU A 500 -5.26 -16.70 -6.42
C LEU A 500 -4.92 -18.16 -6.71
N SER A 501 -5.95 -18.96 -6.97
CA SER A 501 -5.80 -20.39 -7.25
C SER A 501 -6.37 -20.73 -8.62
N ALA A 502 -5.68 -21.62 -9.34
CA ALA A 502 -6.22 -22.27 -10.54
C ALA A 502 -7.46 -23.10 -10.20
N PRO A 503 -8.44 -23.26 -11.09
CA PRO A 503 -9.41 -24.37 -11.07
C PRO A 503 -8.71 -25.74 -11.00
N MET A 504 -9.39 -26.76 -10.44
CA MET A 504 -8.80 -28.11 -10.39
C MET A 504 -8.87 -28.75 -11.78
N ASN A 505 -7.81 -29.46 -12.17
CA ASN A 505 -7.81 -30.21 -13.42
C ASN A 505 -8.35 -31.64 -13.22
N SER A 506 -8.65 -32.32 -14.32
CA SER A 506 -8.91 -33.77 -14.35
C SER A 506 -8.33 -34.44 -15.60
N ILE A 507 -7.89 -35.70 -15.45
CA ILE A 507 -7.35 -36.54 -16.52
C ILE A 507 -7.89 -37.95 -16.34
N GLY A 508 -8.44 -38.55 -17.39
CA GLY A 508 -8.81 -39.96 -17.43
C GLY A 508 -9.55 -40.32 -18.70
N ASP A 509 -9.92 -41.59 -18.83
CA ASP A 509 -10.99 -42.07 -19.70
C ASP A 509 -11.20 -43.55 -19.39
N ARG A 510 -10.64 -44.46 -20.21
CA ARG A 510 -10.97 -45.88 -20.14
C ARG A 510 -9.81 -46.82 -20.49
N VAL A 511 -9.82 -47.99 -19.84
CA VAL A 511 -9.01 -49.15 -20.25
C VAL A 511 -9.95 -50.22 -20.78
N TRP A 512 -9.75 -50.67 -22.02
CA TRP A 512 -10.66 -51.63 -22.67
C TRP A 512 -9.93 -52.81 -23.30
N PHE A 513 -10.70 -53.87 -23.53
CA PHE A 513 -10.23 -55.05 -24.23
C PHE A 513 -10.58 -54.95 -25.71
N ASP A 514 -9.57 -54.58 -26.50
CA ASP A 514 -9.63 -54.50 -27.95
C ASP A 514 -9.71 -55.92 -28.54
N SER A 515 -10.94 -56.35 -28.77
CA SER A 515 -11.29 -57.72 -29.13
C SER A 515 -10.99 -58.01 -30.59
N ASN A 516 -11.04 -56.98 -31.44
CA ASN A 516 -10.82 -57.10 -32.87
C ASN A 516 -9.42 -56.62 -33.31
N ARG A 517 -8.63 -56.06 -32.38
CA ARG A 517 -7.24 -55.62 -32.53
C ARG A 517 -7.08 -54.43 -33.48
N ASN A 518 -8.08 -53.58 -33.62
CA ASN A 518 -8.03 -52.45 -34.53
C ASN A 518 -7.40 -51.19 -33.92
N GLY A 519 -7.17 -51.16 -32.59
CA GLY A 519 -6.64 -49.99 -31.87
C GLY A 519 -7.66 -48.91 -31.55
N LEU A 520 -8.95 -49.18 -31.76
CA LEU A 520 -10.07 -48.28 -31.54
C LEU A 520 -11.04 -48.88 -30.51
N GLN A 521 -11.69 -48.01 -29.76
CA GLN A 521 -12.71 -48.39 -28.80
C GLN A 521 -14.06 -48.57 -29.52
N ASP A 522 -14.46 -49.83 -29.74
CA ASP A 522 -15.73 -50.16 -30.37
C ASP A 522 -16.86 -50.36 -29.35
N GLN A 523 -18.11 -50.13 -29.76
CA GLN A 523 -19.30 -50.14 -28.87
C GLN A 523 -19.51 -51.46 -28.10
N VAL A 524 -19.02 -52.58 -28.63
CA VAL A 524 -19.20 -53.92 -28.05
C VAL A 524 -18.01 -54.37 -27.21
N GLU A 525 -16.95 -53.56 -27.11
CA GLU A 525 -15.73 -53.95 -26.43
C GLU A 525 -15.81 -53.65 -24.94
N PRO A 526 -15.55 -54.66 -24.08
CA PRO A 526 -15.69 -54.51 -22.65
C PRO A 526 -14.52 -53.70 -22.07
N GLY A 527 -14.83 -52.94 -21.02
CA GLY A 527 -13.78 -52.35 -20.19
C GLY A 527 -13.05 -53.41 -19.37
N ILE A 528 -11.82 -53.10 -18.97
CA ILE A 528 -11.02 -53.98 -18.11
C ILE A 528 -11.03 -53.42 -16.68
N PRO A 529 -11.74 -54.06 -15.74
CA PRO A 529 -11.77 -53.61 -14.35
C PRO A 529 -10.53 -54.01 -13.58
N GLY A 530 -10.17 -53.26 -12.54
CA GLY A 530 -9.10 -53.65 -11.62
C GLY A 530 -7.69 -53.39 -12.14
N VAL A 531 -7.52 -52.59 -13.20
CA VAL A 531 -6.20 -52.22 -13.74
C VAL A 531 -5.60 -51.09 -12.91
N PRO A 532 -4.40 -51.27 -12.31
CA PRO A 532 -3.72 -50.18 -11.61
C PRO A 532 -3.25 -49.12 -12.60
N VAL A 533 -3.61 -47.87 -12.32
CA VAL A 533 -3.26 -46.70 -13.14
C VAL A 533 -2.50 -45.71 -12.28
N LYS A 534 -1.44 -45.12 -12.83
CA LYS A 534 -0.56 -44.18 -12.13
C LYS A 534 -0.44 -42.88 -12.92
N LEU A 535 -0.64 -41.75 -12.25
CA LEU A 535 -0.37 -40.42 -12.82
C LEU A 535 1.03 -39.97 -12.41
N VAL A 536 1.81 -39.55 -13.40
CA VAL A 536 3.20 -39.11 -13.25
C VAL A 536 3.33 -37.71 -13.84
N GLN A 537 3.99 -36.79 -13.14
CA GLN A 537 4.29 -35.47 -13.69
C GLN A 537 5.40 -35.58 -14.74
N ASP A 538 5.27 -34.89 -15.88
CA ASP A 538 6.30 -34.91 -16.92
C ASP A 538 7.60 -34.27 -16.38
N GLY A 539 8.74 -34.96 -16.55
CA GLY A 539 9.99 -34.65 -15.85
C GLY A 539 10.27 -35.50 -14.60
N GLY A 540 9.30 -36.29 -14.14
CA GLY A 540 9.42 -37.28 -13.08
C GLY A 540 8.74 -36.84 -11.77
N GLY A 541 8.17 -37.82 -11.04
CA GLY A 541 7.44 -37.59 -9.79
C GLY A 541 6.05 -38.24 -9.82
N ASP A 542 5.74 -39.00 -8.77
CA ASP A 542 4.46 -39.71 -8.65
C ASP A 542 3.40 -38.76 -8.09
N VAL A 543 2.31 -38.54 -8.84
CA VAL A 543 1.22 -37.64 -8.43
C VAL A 543 0.13 -38.42 -7.71
N GLY A 544 -0.22 -39.59 -8.22
CA GLY A 544 -1.26 -40.42 -7.63
C GLY A 544 -1.44 -41.77 -8.33
N THR A 545 -2.22 -42.64 -7.71
CA THR A 545 -2.63 -43.92 -8.29
C THR A 545 -4.13 -44.12 -8.13
N THR A 546 -4.74 -44.82 -9.07
CA THR A 546 -6.13 -45.25 -9.03
C THR A 546 -6.25 -46.65 -9.63
N THR A 547 -7.45 -47.19 -9.69
CA THR A 547 -7.74 -48.48 -10.32
C THR A 547 -9.00 -48.37 -11.15
N THR A 548 -9.01 -48.98 -12.33
CA THR A 548 -10.17 -48.92 -13.22
C THR A 548 -11.42 -49.56 -12.62
N GLY A 549 -12.56 -48.92 -12.87
CA GLY A 549 -13.89 -49.37 -12.47
C GLY A 549 -14.41 -50.56 -13.29
N ALA A 550 -15.65 -50.99 -13.01
CA ALA A 550 -16.28 -52.16 -13.64
C ALA A 550 -16.36 -52.09 -15.18
N ASP A 551 -16.46 -50.88 -15.71
CA ASP A 551 -16.55 -50.51 -17.12
C ASP A 551 -15.20 -50.10 -17.73
N GLY A 552 -14.11 -50.26 -16.97
CA GLY A 552 -12.76 -49.85 -17.36
C GLY A 552 -12.45 -48.38 -17.15
N ALA A 553 -13.41 -47.57 -16.68
CA ALA A 553 -13.20 -46.14 -16.51
C ALA A 553 -12.24 -45.83 -15.36
N TYR A 554 -11.45 -44.77 -15.50
CA TYR A 554 -10.61 -44.23 -14.43
C TYR A 554 -10.52 -42.71 -14.54
N SER A 555 -10.26 -42.04 -13.42
CA SER A 555 -10.02 -40.60 -13.42
C SER A 555 -9.06 -40.18 -12.30
N PHE A 556 -8.30 -39.14 -12.59
CA PHE A 556 -7.55 -38.35 -11.64
C PHE A 556 -8.18 -36.96 -11.61
N THR A 557 -8.37 -36.40 -10.41
CA THR A 557 -8.97 -35.08 -10.22
C THR A 557 -8.17 -34.30 -9.21
N GLY A 558 -8.13 -32.97 -9.31
CA GLY A 558 -7.51 -32.12 -8.29
C GLY A 558 -6.01 -31.89 -8.48
N MET A 559 -5.46 -32.20 -9.65
CA MET A 559 -4.07 -31.90 -9.98
C MET A 559 -3.91 -30.44 -10.43
N GLN A 560 -2.73 -29.90 -10.16
CA GLN A 560 -2.33 -28.55 -10.56
C GLN A 560 -2.05 -28.46 -12.07
N ASP A 561 -1.83 -27.25 -12.56
CA ASP A 561 -1.51 -26.99 -13.97
C ASP A 561 -0.16 -27.63 -14.30
N GLY A 562 -0.08 -28.30 -15.44
CA GLY A 562 1.14 -28.98 -15.83
C GLY A 562 0.96 -30.07 -16.87
N ALA A 563 2.08 -30.64 -17.27
CA ALA A 563 2.14 -31.79 -18.17
C ALA A 563 2.23 -33.09 -17.34
N TYR A 564 1.41 -34.07 -17.69
CA TYR A 564 1.31 -35.35 -16.98
C TYR A 564 1.29 -36.52 -17.96
N ARG A 565 1.71 -37.68 -17.47
CA ARG A 565 1.63 -38.97 -18.15
C ARG A 565 0.78 -39.92 -17.33
N VAL A 566 -0.03 -40.72 -18.01
CA VAL A 566 -0.72 -41.84 -17.38
C VAL A 566 0.05 -43.12 -17.70
N CYS A 567 0.46 -43.83 -16.66
CA CYS A 567 1.22 -45.06 -16.76
C CYS A 567 0.39 -46.24 -16.23
N PHE A 568 0.52 -47.35 -16.92
CA PHE A 568 -0.18 -48.59 -16.61
C PHE A 568 0.84 -49.68 -16.31
N ASP A 569 0.52 -50.57 -15.35
CA ASP A 569 1.38 -51.72 -15.07
C ASP A 569 0.79 -53.01 -15.66
N PRO A 570 1.26 -53.46 -16.85
CA PRO A 570 0.76 -54.68 -17.47
C PRO A 570 1.08 -55.95 -16.67
N LYS A 571 2.03 -55.90 -15.72
CA LYS A 571 2.34 -57.05 -14.83
C LYS A 571 1.33 -57.19 -13.71
N ALA A 572 0.62 -56.11 -13.38
CA ALA A 572 -0.38 -56.06 -12.33
C ALA A 572 -1.83 -56.19 -12.88
N PHE A 573 -1.98 -56.57 -14.15
CA PHE A 573 -3.29 -56.83 -14.72
C PHE A 573 -4.02 -57.96 -13.98
N PRO A 574 -5.37 -57.90 -13.90
CA PRO A 574 -6.17 -58.98 -13.35
C PRO A 574 -5.83 -60.32 -14.01
N ALA A 575 -5.96 -61.41 -13.25
CA ALA A 575 -5.57 -62.75 -13.72
C ALA A 575 -6.23 -63.18 -15.05
N SER A 576 -7.44 -62.69 -15.34
CA SER A 576 -8.17 -62.94 -16.60
C SER A 576 -7.47 -62.32 -17.83
N TYR A 577 -6.62 -61.31 -17.63
CA TYR A 577 -5.86 -60.62 -18.68
C TYR A 577 -4.35 -60.84 -18.54
N ALA A 578 -3.93 -61.87 -17.78
CA ALA A 578 -2.52 -62.16 -17.58
C ALA A 578 -1.79 -62.45 -18.90
N GLY A 579 -0.74 -61.67 -19.16
CA GLY A 579 0.06 -61.77 -20.39
C GLY A 579 -0.63 -61.20 -21.63
N ALA A 580 -1.64 -60.34 -21.46
CA ALA A 580 -2.16 -59.52 -22.55
C ALA A 580 -1.10 -58.51 -23.03
N GLN A 581 -1.30 -57.96 -24.22
CA GLN A 581 -0.41 -56.98 -24.87
C GLN A 581 -1.17 -55.68 -25.11
N TRP A 582 -0.44 -54.59 -25.26
CA TRP A 582 -1.03 -53.33 -25.69
C TRP A 582 -1.59 -53.44 -27.11
N SER A 583 -2.71 -52.75 -27.35
CA SER A 583 -3.22 -52.56 -28.71
C SER A 583 -2.31 -51.61 -29.51
N LYS A 584 -2.58 -51.50 -30.81
CA LYS A 584 -1.93 -50.54 -31.67
C LYS A 584 -2.29 -49.11 -31.22
N PRO A 585 -1.30 -48.27 -30.87
CA PRO A 585 -1.59 -46.95 -30.34
C PRO A 585 -1.82 -45.90 -31.44
N ASN A 586 -2.48 -44.80 -31.08
CA ASN A 586 -2.71 -43.60 -31.90
C ASN A 586 -3.40 -43.91 -33.26
N VAL A 587 -4.45 -44.73 -33.23
CA VAL A 587 -5.19 -45.17 -34.43
C VAL A 587 -6.52 -44.43 -34.55
N GLY A 588 -6.55 -43.35 -35.34
CA GLY A 588 -7.82 -42.75 -35.75
C GLY A 588 -8.26 -41.59 -34.86
N ASP A 589 -9.43 -41.72 -34.23
CA ASP A 589 -10.04 -40.68 -33.40
C ASP A 589 -9.37 -40.67 -32.00
N PRO A 590 -8.73 -39.56 -31.57
CA PRO A 590 -8.02 -39.50 -30.29
C PRO A 590 -8.89 -39.81 -29.07
N GLY A 591 -10.21 -39.55 -29.13
CA GLY A 591 -11.12 -39.87 -28.02
C GLY A 591 -11.56 -41.34 -27.97
N LYS A 592 -10.92 -42.22 -28.75
CA LYS A 592 -11.27 -43.64 -28.88
C LYS A 592 -10.07 -44.53 -29.18
N ASP A 593 -8.89 -43.98 -29.40
CA ASP A 593 -7.73 -44.79 -29.74
C ASP A 593 -6.88 -45.06 -28.50
N SER A 594 -5.87 -45.93 -28.60
CA SER A 594 -5.01 -46.22 -27.46
C SER A 594 -3.84 -45.25 -27.41
N ASP A 595 -3.61 -44.56 -26.30
CA ASP A 595 -2.50 -43.60 -26.14
C ASP A 595 -1.20 -44.23 -25.63
N VAL A 596 -1.27 -45.47 -25.17
CA VAL A 596 -0.16 -46.14 -24.48
C VAL A 596 1.02 -46.36 -25.43
N ASP A 597 2.17 -45.79 -25.08
CA ASP A 597 3.44 -46.10 -25.74
C ASP A 597 3.88 -47.53 -25.39
N LEU A 598 4.15 -48.32 -26.42
CA LEU A 598 4.43 -49.75 -26.31
C LEU A 598 5.72 -50.06 -25.54
N ALA A 599 6.68 -49.12 -25.53
CA ALA A 599 7.97 -49.33 -24.88
C ALA A 599 7.92 -48.98 -23.39
N THR A 600 7.20 -47.93 -23.03
CA THR A 600 7.17 -47.37 -21.68
C THR A 600 5.95 -47.78 -20.86
N SER A 601 4.89 -48.27 -21.52
CA SER A 601 3.57 -48.49 -20.89
C SER A 601 2.97 -47.22 -20.26
N CYS A 602 3.37 -46.06 -20.75
CA CYS A 602 2.85 -44.76 -20.37
C CYS A 602 2.36 -44.01 -21.61
N THR A 603 1.50 -43.02 -21.41
CA THR A 603 1.07 -42.12 -22.48
C THR A 603 2.14 -41.06 -22.79
N ASN A 604 1.96 -40.38 -23.92
CA ASN A 604 2.64 -39.10 -24.15
C ASN A 604 2.17 -38.06 -23.11
N PRO A 605 2.96 -37.01 -22.83
CA PRO A 605 2.54 -35.97 -21.90
C PRO A 605 1.29 -35.28 -22.41
N VAL A 606 0.32 -35.13 -21.53
CA VAL A 606 -0.85 -34.27 -21.73
C VAL A 606 -0.76 -33.08 -20.79
N THR A 607 -0.95 -31.89 -21.34
CA THR A 607 -0.92 -30.64 -20.59
C THR A 607 -2.35 -30.22 -20.23
N VAL A 608 -2.61 -30.11 -18.93
CA VAL A 608 -3.83 -29.51 -18.39
C VAL A 608 -3.50 -28.16 -17.75
N GLY A 609 -4.43 -27.22 -17.85
CA GLY A 609 -4.25 -25.85 -17.37
C GLY A 609 -5.28 -24.89 -17.95
N VAL A 610 -4.94 -23.61 -18.00
CA VAL A 610 -5.82 -22.55 -18.52
C VAL A 610 -6.35 -22.91 -19.91
N GLY A 611 -7.68 -22.94 -20.06
CA GLY A 611 -8.36 -23.28 -21.31
C GLY A 611 -8.46 -24.78 -21.62
N HIS A 612 -7.83 -25.66 -20.82
CA HIS A 612 -7.88 -27.11 -20.96
C HIS A 612 -7.85 -27.79 -19.58
N ARG A 613 -8.98 -27.73 -18.86
CA ARG A 613 -9.11 -28.20 -17.48
C ARG A 613 -9.43 -29.68 -17.35
N GLU A 614 -10.00 -30.27 -18.39
CA GLU A 614 -10.44 -31.66 -18.41
C GLU A 614 -9.84 -32.32 -19.63
N GLU A 615 -9.05 -33.36 -19.39
CA GLU A 615 -8.61 -34.29 -20.41
C GLU A 615 -9.39 -35.60 -20.26
N SER A 616 -10.10 -35.98 -21.31
CA SER A 616 -11.02 -37.12 -21.33
C SER A 616 -10.74 -38.09 -22.47
N THR A 617 -9.58 -38.00 -23.11
CA THR A 617 -9.19 -38.85 -24.24
C THR A 617 -8.01 -39.74 -23.91
N VAL A 618 -7.71 -40.00 -22.62
CA VAL A 618 -6.53 -40.77 -22.23
C VAL A 618 -6.91 -42.22 -22.02
N ASP A 619 -6.61 -43.02 -23.01
CA ASP A 619 -7.22 -44.32 -23.24
C ASP A 619 -6.15 -45.42 -23.37
N ALA A 620 -6.45 -46.63 -22.87
CA ALA A 620 -5.55 -47.79 -22.99
C ALA A 620 -6.25 -49.04 -23.53
N GLY A 621 -5.91 -49.39 -24.77
CA GLY A 621 -6.40 -50.59 -25.43
C GLY A 621 -5.50 -51.79 -25.14
N VAL A 622 -6.10 -52.92 -24.80
CA VAL A 622 -5.40 -54.17 -24.48
C VAL A 622 -5.92 -55.31 -25.35
N VAL A 623 -5.02 -56.08 -25.97
CA VAL A 623 -5.32 -57.24 -26.81
C VAL A 623 -4.79 -58.52 -26.18
N ALA A 624 -5.43 -59.66 -26.46
CA ALA A 624 -4.87 -60.95 -26.07
C ALA A 624 -3.55 -61.25 -26.81
N ALA A 625 -2.53 -61.75 -26.09
CA ALA A 625 -1.28 -62.17 -26.71
C ALA A 625 -1.47 -63.31 -27.72
N ARG A 626 -0.64 -63.28 -28.76
CA ARG A 626 -0.63 -64.26 -29.86
C ARG A 626 -0.03 -65.59 -29.41
N ASN A 627 -0.62 -66.71 -29.85
CA ASN A 627 -0.02 -68.03 -29.66
C ASN A 627 0.80 -68.46 -30.88
N ARG A 628 1.81 -69.31 -30.63
CA ARG A 628 2.72 -69.87 -31.62
C ARG A 628 2.82 -71.38 -31.46
N VAL A 629 2.80 -72.11 -32.58
CA VAL A 629 2.92 -73.58 -32.57
C VAL A 629 3.81 -74.04 -33.72
N GLY A 630 4.78 -74.90 -33.46
CA GLY A 630 5.62 -75.48 -34.51
C GLY A 630 6.73 -76.35 -33.95
N ASP A 631 7.66 -76.75 -34.80
CA ASP A 631 9.02 -77.23 -34.48
C ASP A 631 9.64 -77.77 -35.77
N LEU A 632 9.42 -79.04 -36.08
CA LEU A 632 10.14 -79.79 -37.11
C LEU A 632 9.25 -80.85 -37.78
N VAL A 633 9.31 -80.90 -39.11
CA VAL A 633 8.88 -82.07 -39.90
C VAL A 633 10.12 -82.71 -40.51
N TRP A 634 10.31 -84.00 -40.32
CA TRP A 634 11.47 -84.72 -40.86
C TRP A 634 11.07 -86.08 -41.42
N PHE A 635 11.97 -86.72 -42.17
CA PHE A 635 11.77 -88.09 -42.65
C PHE A 635 12.31 -89.08 -41.63
N ASP A 636 11.40 -89.66 -40.83
CA ASP A 636 11.69 -90.69 -39.83
C ASP A 636 11.82 -92.05 -40.53
N ARG A 637 13.07 -92.40 -40.85
CA ARG A 637 13.41 -93.56 -41.66
C ARG A 637 13.49 -94.84 -40.83
N ASN A 638 13.82 -94.70 -39.55
CA ASN A 638 13.93 -95.83 -38.63
C ASN A 638 12.65 -96.05 -37.79
N VAL A 639 11.67 -95.16 -37.93
CA VAL A 639 10.32 -95.24 -37.34
C VAL A 639 10.37 -95.21 -35.81
N ASN A 640 11.29 -94.42 -35.24
CA ASN A 640 11.44 -94.31 -33.79
C ASN A 640 10.77 -93.06 -33.19
N GLY A 641 10.26 -92.15 -34.02
CA GLY A 641 9.58 -90.92 -33.59
C GLY A 641 10.50 -89.83 -33.04
N THR A 642 11.82 -89.95 -33.21
CA THR A 642 12.82 -88.99 -32.77
C THR A 642 13.77 -88.60 -33.90
N PRO A 643 14.08 -87.31 -34.12
CA PRO A 643 15.01 -86.92 -35.18
C PRO A 643 16.43 -87.40 -34.89
N ASP A 644 16.97 -88.27 -35.76
CA ASP A 644 18.32 -88.82 -35.62
C ASP A 644 19.34 -88.21 -36.61
N PRO A 645 20.66 -88.26 -36.29
CA PRO A 645 21.70 -87.91 -37.25
C PRO A 645 21.59 -88.72 -38.55
N GLY A 646 21.33 -88.02 -39.67
CA GLY A 646 21.16 -88.64 -40.99
C GLY A 646 19.71 -88.64 -41.50
N GLU A 647 18.75 -88.20 -40.69
CA GLU A 647 17.36 -87.97 -41.10
C GLU A 647 17.15 -86.51 -41.55
N PRO A 648 16.87 -86.26 -42.84
CA PRO A 648 16.70 -84.89 -43.31
C PRO A 648 15.32 -84.33 -42.94
N GLY A 649 15.26 -83.01 -42.76
CA GLY A 649 14.01 -82.27 -42.65
C GLY A 649 13.18 -82.36 -43.93
N ALA A 650 11.85 -82.37 -43.78
CA ALA A 650 10.92 -82.42 -44.89
C ALA A 650 10.57 -80.99 -45.33
N ALA A 651 11.32 -80.47 -46.31
CA ALA A 651 11.15 -79.10 -46.80
C ALA A 651 9.92 -78.92 -47.71
N GLY A 652 9.32 -77.72 -47.68
CA GLY A 652 8.24 -77.32 -48.59
C GLY A 652 6.86 -77.93 -48.31
N VAL A 653 6.71 -78.68 -47.21
CA VAL A 653 5.42 -79.23 -46.74
C VAL A 653 4.54 -78.06 -46.29
N THR A 654 3.31 -77.98 -46.82
CA THR A 654 2.36 -76.96 -46.35
C THR A 654 1.73 -77.44 -45.06
N VAL A 655 1.88 -76.66 -43.99
CA VAL A 655 1.31 -76.94 -42.68
C VAL A 655 0.14 -76.00 -42.46
N THR A 656 -1.05 -76.53 -42.20
CA THR A 656 -2.28 -75.75 -42.00
C THR A 656 -2.92 -76.13 -40.68
N MET A 657 -3.14 -75.13 -39.82
CA MET A 657 -3.95 -75.26 -38.63
C MET A 657 -5.42 -75.05 -38.96
N LYS A 658 -6.31 -75.90 -38.45
CA LYS A 658 -7.75 -75.85 -38.72
C LYS A 658 -8.55 -75.83 -37.42
N ASP A 659 -9.64 -75.07 -37.43
CA ASP A 659 -10.65 -75.06 -36.35
C ASP A 659 -11.53 -76.32 -36.36
N ASP A 660 -12.42 -76.44 -35.37
CA ASP A 660 -13.35 -77.57 -35.25
C ASP A 660 -14.35 -77.68 -36.43
N ALA A 661 -14.55 -76.60 -37.18
CA ALA A 661 -15.34 -76.58 -38.41
C ALA A 661 -14.52 -76.96 -39.66
N GLY A 662 -13.22 -77.25 -39.51
CA GLY A 662 -12.30 -77.62 -40.59
C GLY A 662 -11.79 -76.43 -41.41
N ARG A 663 -12.04 -75.18 -40.98
CA ARG A 663 -11.59 -73.96 -41.67
C ARG A 663 -10.13 -73.66 -41.31
N PRO A 664 -9.30 -73.21 -42.26
CA PRO A 664 -7.92 -72.86 -41.98
C PRO A 664 -7.85 -71.61 -41.08
N VAL A 665 -7.07 -71.70 -40.00
CA VAL A 665 -6.80 -70.62 -39.04
C VAL A 665 -5.45 -69.97 -39.32
N ALA A 666 -4.44 -70.79 -39.63
CA ALA A 666 -3.12 -70.32 -40.04
C ALA A 666 -2.47 -71.36 -40.98
N THR A 667 -1.62 -70.88 -41.89
CA THR A 667 -0.90 -71.73 -42.84
C THR A 667 0.55 -71.26 -42.97
N THR A 668 1.48 -72.21 -43.01
CA THR A 668 2.90 -71.97 -43.25
C THR A 668 3.50 -73.07 -44.13
N ARG A 669 4.77 -72.96 -44.50
CA ARG A 669 5.53 -74.02 -45.18
C ARG A 669 6.79 -74.33 -44.39
N THR A 670 7.17 -75.61 -44.36
CA THR A 670 8.43 -76.03 -43.74
C THR A 670 9.64 -75.49 -44.51
N GLY A 671 10.66 -75.05 -43.78
CA GLY A 671 11.94 -74.59 -44.32
C GLY A 671 12.81 -75.71 -44.87
N ALA A 672 13.99 -75.37 -45.41
CA ALA A 672 14.93 -76.35 -45.98
C ALA A 672 15.42 -77.41 -44.98
N ASP A 673 15.39 -77.09 -43.69
CA ASP A 673 15.72 -77.96 -42.56
C ASP A 673 14.47 -78.64 -41.97
N GLY A 674 13.29 -78.49 -42.59
CA GLY A 674 12.03 -79.06 -42.13
C GLY A 674 11.34 -78.28 -41.02
N ARG A 675 11.92 -77.17 -40.53
CA ARG A 675 11.32 -76.39 -39.44
C ARG A 675 10.11 -75.60 -39.90
N TYR A 676 9.13 -75.44 -39.03
CA TYR A 676 7.96 -74.60 -39.29
C TYR A 676 7.46 -73.92 -38.02
N LEU A 677 6.76 -72.79 -38.20
CA LEU A 677 6.10 -72.07 -37.13
C LEU A 677 4.79 -71.49 -37.66
N LEU A 678 3.68 -71.82 -36.98
CA LEU A 678 2.39 -71.17 -37.11
C LEU A 678 2.34 -70.09 -36.02
N ASP A 679 2.16 -68.84 -36.42
CA ASP A 679 2.13 -67.67 -35.53
C ASP A 679 0.73 -67.01 -35.59
N ASP A 680 0.48 -66.06 -34.69
CA ASP A 680 -0.78 -65.31 -34.56
C ASP A 680 -2.02 -66.19 -34.32
N LEU A 681 -1.87 -67.23 -33.52
CA LEU A 681 -2.93 -68.19 -33.26
C LEU A 681 -3.83 -67.70 -32.11
N PRO A 682 -5.17 -67.75 -32.25
CA PRO A 682 -6.09 -67.52 -31.14
C PRO A 682 -6.04 -68.66 -30.12
N ASP A 683 -6.57 -68.42 -28.92
CA ASP A 683 -6.83 -69.49 -27.94
C ASP A 683 -7.94 -70.41 -28.47
N GLY A 684 -7.81 -71.73 -28.27
CA GLY A 684 -8.79 -72.71 -28.73
C GLY A 684 -8.22 -74.11 -28.94
N SER A 685 -9.07 -75.01 -29.44
CA SER A 685 -8.69 -76.37 -29.85
C SER A 685 -8.57 -76.43 -31.36
N PHE A 686 -7.46 -76.94 -31.89
CA PHE A 686 -7.18 -76.92 -33.32
C PHE A 686 -6.45 -78.17 -33.80
N ARG A 687 -6.67 -78.57 -35.05
CA ARG A 687 -5.90 -79.65 -35.70
C ARG A 687 -4.80 -79.07 -36.58
N ILE A 688 -3.63 -79.71 -36.60
CA ILE A 688 -2.53 -79.34 -37.50
C ILE A 688 -2.43 -80.39 -38.61
N CYS A 689 -2.57 -79.93 -39.85
CA CYS A 689 -2.59 -80.74 -41.05
C CYS A 689 -1.34 -80.49 -41.90
N PHE A 690 -0.72 -81.57 -42.36
CA PHE A 690 0.45 -81.55 -43.22
C PHE A 690 0.07 -82.00 -44.62
N ASP A 691 0.12 -81.09 -45.58
CA ASP A 691 -0.08 -81.42 -46.99
C ASP A 691 1.22 -81.93 -47.59
N LEU A 692 1.25 -83.24 -47.80
CA LEU A 692 2.40 -83.97 -48.35
C LEU A 692 2.38 -84.06 -49.89
N ALA A 693 1.37 -83.49 -50.57
CA ALA A 693 1.26 -83.56 -52.02
C ALA A 693 2.41 -82.85 -52.76
N THR A 694 3.08 -81.92 -52.08
CA THR A 694 4.21 -81.17 -52.63
C THR A 694 5.58 -81.82 -52.34
N LEU A 695 5.61 -83.01 -51.73
CA LEU A 695 6.86 -83.74 -51.52
C LEU A 695 7.45 -84.23 -52.85
N PRO A 696 8.79 -84.26 -52.98
CA PRO A 696 9.46 -84.87 -54.13
C PRO A 696 9.03 -86.35 -54.34
N PRO A 697 9.02 -86.86 -55.58
CA PRO A 697 8.56 -88.22 -55.90
C PRO A 697 9.22 -89.32 -55.07
N GLU A 698 10.50 -89.17 -54.74
CA GLU A 698 11.27 -90.09 -53.90
C GLU A 698 10.74 -90.20 -52.45
N PHE A 699 9.97 -89.21 -52.01
CA PHE A 699 9.33 -89.18 -50.69
C PHE A 699 7.81 -89.36 -50.74
N ALA A 700 7.22 -89.64 -51.92
CA ALA A 700 5.77 -89.79 -52.10
C ALA A 700 5.15 -90.97 -51.33
N ALA A 701 5.96 -91.88 -50.78
CA ALA A 701 5.52 -93.00 -49.94
C ALA A 701 5.40 -92.67 -48.44
N PHE A 702 5.85 -91.47 -48.03
CA PHE A 702 5.82 -91.02 -46.63
C PHE A 702 4.45 -90.51 -46.20
N ARG A 703 4.05 -90.78 -44.96
CA ARG A 703 2.76 -90.37 -44.38
C ARG A 703 2.96 -89.83 -42.97
N VAL A 704 2.01 -89.05 -42.48
CA VAL A 704 1.95 -88.67 -41.07
C VAL A 704 1.56 -89.92 -40.25
N PRO A 705 2.39 -90.36 -39.28
CA PRO A 705 2.08 -91.54 -38.47
C PRO A 705 0.75 -91.40 -37.75
N GLY A 706 -0.10 -92.43 -37.81
CA GLY A 706 -1.38 -92.47 -37.09
C GLY A 706 -2.46 -91.50 -37.59
N ALA A 707 -2.20 -90.74 -38.67
CA ALA A 707 -3.15 -89.78 -39.24
C ALA A 707 -3.36 -90.00 -40.74
N ALA A 708 -4.40 -90.80 -41.08
CA ALA A 708 -4.71 -91.14 -42.47
C ALA A 708 -5.12 -89.92 -43.32
N ASP A 709 -5.65 -88.88 -42.69
CA ASP A 709 -6.03 -87.60 -43.32
C ASP A 709 -4.90 -86.55 -43.30
N GLY A 710 -3.70 -86.92 -42.83
CA GLY A 710 -2.55 -86.02 -42.73
C GLY A 710 -2.65 -84.99 -41.60
N CYS A 711 -3.64 -85.10 -40.72
CA CYS A 711 -3.91 -84.14 -39.65
C CYS A 711 -3.74 -84.78 -38.27
N LEU A 712 -2.91 -84.17 -37.42
CA LEU A 712 -2.77 -84.59 -36.03
C LEU A 712 -4.10 -84.45 -35.26
N PRO A 713 -4.26 -85.18 -34.13
CA PRO A 713 -5.34 -84.94 -33.19
C PRO A 713 -5.39 -83.46 -32.73
N PRO A 714 -6.54 -82.96 -32.28
CA PRO A 714 -6.65 -81.59 -31.80
C PRO A 714 -5.67 -81.31 -30.67
N ILE A 715 -4.97 -80.18 -30.76
CA ILE A 715 -4.13 -79.62 -29.72
C ILE A 715 -4.82 -78.42 -29.08
N ALA A 716 -4.68 -78.28 -27.77
CA ALA A 716 -5.12 -77.09 -27.07
C ALA A 716 -4.05 -76.00 -27.22
N VAL A 717 -4.42 -74.91 -27.89
CA VAL A 717 -3.62 -73.69 -27.98
C VAL A 717 -4.22 -72.70 -26.99
N GLY A 718 -3.43 -72.22 -26.04
CA GLY A 718 -3.98 -71.46 -24.93
C GLY A 718 -2.95 -70.62 -24.19
N PRO A 719 -3.40 -69.91 -23.14
CA PRO A 719 -2.65 -68.79 -22.58
C PRO A 719 -1.33 -69.18 -21.89
N LYS A 720 -1.09 -70.47 -21.61
CA LYS A 720 0.22 -71.01 -21.17
C LYS A 720 0.39 -72.48 -21.61
N PRO A 721 1.50 -72.85 -22.29
CA PRO A 721 2.50 -71.97 -22.87
C PRO A 721 1.94 -71.29 -24.14
N ARG A 722 2.20 -69.98 -24.30
CA ARG A 722 1.80 -69.23 -25.52
C ARG A 722 2.67 -69.59 -26.74
N GLU A 723 3.74 -70.33 -26.52
CA GLU A 723 4.57 -70.91 -27.57
C GLU A 723 4.73 -72.41 -27.29
N ASP A 724 4.25 -73.24 -28.21
CA ASP A 724 4.43 -74.69 -28.18
C ASP A 724 5.35 -75.12 -29.33
N LEU A 725 6.64 -75.19 -29.04
CA LEU A 725 7.67 -75.73 -29.94
C LEU A 725 7.87 -77.24 -29.79
N SER A 726 6.87 -77.97 -29.29
CA SER A 726 6.95 -79.44 -29.16
C SER A 726 6.27 -80.19 -30.30
N VAL A 727 5.54 -79.48 -31.16
CA VAL A 727 4.77 -80.10 -32.25
C VAL A 727 5.71 -80.42 -33.41
N ARG A 728 6.22 -81.64 -33.37
CA ARG A 728 7.13 -82.19 -34.38
C ARG A 728 6.56 -83.49 -34.96
N VAL A 729 6.80 -83.73 -36.25
CA VAL A 729 6.28 -84.90 -36.97
C VAL A 729 7.38 -85.59 -37.77
N GLY A 730 7.69 -86.83 -37.39
CA GLY A 730 8.49 -87.75 -38.18
C GLY A 730 7.60 -88.43 -39.22
N LEU A 731 7.77 -88.11 -40.49
CA LEU A 731 7.07 -88.77 -41.58
C LEU A 731 7.63 -90.19 -41.72
N VAL A 732 6.76 -91.20 -41.80
CA VAL A 732 7.15 -92.61 -41.93
C VAL A 732 6.74 -93.16 -43.29
N SER A 733 7.56 -94.02 -43.88
CA SER A 733 7.21 -94.73 -45.11
C SER A 733 6.26 -95.89 -44.82
N ALA A 734 5.30 -96.14 -45.72
CA ALA A 734 4.44 -97.33 -45.61
C ALA A 734 5.29 -98.62 -45.69
N PRO A 735 4.95 -99.69 -44.95
CA PRO A 735 5.69 -100.94 -45.02
C PRO A 735 5.62 -101.51 -46.44
N VAL A 736 6.79 -101.77 -47.04
CA VAL A 736 6.89 -102.52 -48.30
C VAL A 736 6.50 -103.97 -48.00
N VAL A 737 5.28 -104.36 -48.37
CA VAL A 737 4.89 -105.79 -48.35
C VAL A 737 5.59 -106.47 -49.52
N ALA A 738 6.61 -107.28 -49.23
CA ALA A 738 7.18 -108.22 -50.20
C ALA A 738 6.18 -109.39 -50.40
N PRO A 739 5.88 -109.82 -51.64
CA PRO A 739 4.94 -110.92 -51.87
C PRO A 739 5.52 -112.27 -51.40
N ALA A 740 4.65 -113.07 -50.79
CA ALA A 740 4.94 -114.38 -50.20
C ALA A 740 5.39 -115.42 -51.25
N ALA A 741 6.36 -116.25 -50.88
CA ALA A 741 6.77 -117.43 -51.64
C ALA A 741 5.87 -118.62 -51.29
N GLU A 742 5.33 -119.29 -52.31
CA GLU A 742 4.67 -120.60 -52.21
C GLU A 742 5.73 -121.73 -52.10
N GLU A 743 5.47 -122.69 -51.20
CA GLU A 743 6.28 -123.89 -51.00
C GLU A 743 6.13 -124.93 -52.12
N SER A 744 7.24 -125.63 -52.36
CA SER A 744 7.44 -126.65 -53.39
C SER A 744 6.70 -127.97 -53.14
N SER A 745 6.48 -128.76 -54.20
CA SER A 745 6.57 -130.22 -54.07
C SER A 745 7.34 -130.90 -55.22
N THR A 746 8.35 -131.65 -54.78
CA THR A 746 8.89 -132.92 -55.29
C THR A 746 9.88 -133.02 -56.46
N THR A 747 11.02 -133.62 -56.07
CA THR A 747 11.89 -134.59 -56.76
C THR A 747 12.90 -134.12 -57.82
N GLY A 748 14.19 -134.31 -57.52
CA GLY A 748 15.24 -134.43 -58.54
C GLY A 748 16.65 -133.98 -58.12
N GLY A 749 17.36 -134.88 -57.42
CA GLY A 749 18.82 -135.05 -57.32
C GLY A 749 19.85 -133.97 -57.71
N GLY A 750 20.80 -133.73 -56.78
CA GLY A 750 22.23 -133.63 -57.11
C GLY A 750 23.00 -132.39 -56.60
N GLY A 751 23.93 -132.60 -55.65
CA GLY A 751 25.21 -131.86 -55.56
C GLY A 751 25.37 -130.75 -54.49
N PHE A 752 26.08 -131.06 -53.40
CA PHE A 752 26.76 -130.14 -52.45
C PHE A 752 28.05 -129.52 -53.07
N PRO A 753 28.80 -128.52 -52.47
CA PRO A 753 28.92 -128.15 -51.04
C PRO A 753 28.94 -126.62 -50.68
N ILE A 754 28.48 -126.16 -49.50
CA ILE A 754 29.08 -125.97 -48.13
C ILE A 754 29.98 -124.71 -47.92
N GLY A 755 29.68 -123.94 -46.85
CA GLY A 755 30.65 -123.23 -45.97
C GLY A 755 30.40 -121.72 -45.84
N TRP A 756 30.16 -121.07 -44.69
CA TRP A 756 30.48 -121.32 -43.26
C TRP A 756 29.45 -120.67 -42.31
N ILE A 757 29.29 -121.26 -41.13
CA ILE A 757 28.48 -120.80 -39.99
C ILE A 757 29.40 -120.08 -38.98
N LEU A 758 28.99 -118.91 -38.46
CA LEU A 758 29.59 -118.29 -37.27
C LEU A 758 28.73 -118.64 -36.05
N PHE A 759 29.29 -119.40 -35.10
CA PHE A 759 28.70 -119.67 -33.79
C PHE A 759 29.20 -118.66 -32.74
N THR A 760 28.29 -118.39 -31.82
CA THR A 760 28.18 -117.32 -30.84
C THR A 760 28.93 -117.58 -29.54
N GLY A 761 28.95 -116.56 -28.67
CA GLY A 761 29.16 -116.80 -27.24
C GLY A 761 29.34 -115.52 -26.44
N VAL A 762 28.25 -114.98 -25.91
CA VAL A 762 28.28 -113.99 -24.82
C VAL A 762 28.24 -114.78 -23.51
N ILE A 763 29.27 -114.65 -22.67
CA ILE A 763 29.20 -115.08 -21.28
C ILE A 763 28.86 -113.86 -20.44
N ILE A 764 27.72 -113.91 -19.76
CA ILE A 764 27.27 -112.90 -18.80
C ILE A 764 27.55 -113.43 -17.40
N VAL A 765 28.43 -112.75 -16.65
CA VAL A 765 28.48 -112.82 -15.19
C VAL A 765 28.90 -111.45 -14.68
N ALA A 766 28.22 -110.92 -13.65
CA ALA A 766 28.68 -109.76 -12.88
C ALA A 766 29.03 -108.49 -13.70
N GLY A 767 28.08 -108.05 -14.53
CA GLY A 767 27.85 -106.62 -14.83
C GLY A 767 28.61 -105.96 -15.99
N VAL A 768 29.61 -106.60 -16.61
CA VAL A 768 30.29 -106.05 -17.80
C VAL A 768 30.42 -107.14 -18.87
N ALA A 769 29.88 -106.88 -20.07
CA ALA A 769 29.99 -107.80 -21.21
C ALA A 769 31.19 -107.44 -22.10
N PHE A 770 32.07 -108.40 -22.35
CA PHE A 770 33.13 -108.30 -23.35
C PHE A 770 32.78 -109.20 -24.55
N THR A 771 32.96 -108.69 -25.77
CA THR A 771 32.99 -109.52 -26.99
C THR A 771 34.43 -109.65 -27.47
N VAL A 772 34.94 -110.87 -27.49
CA VAL A 772 36.21 -111.24 -28.12
C VAL A 772 35.91 -111.89 -29.48
N ARG A 773 36.53 -111.42 -30.56
CA ARG A 773 36.42 -112.03 -31.90
C ARG A 773 37.75 -112.68 -32.29
N TRP A 774 37.72 -113.96 -32.66
CA TRP A 774 38.84 -114.64 -33.30
C TRP A 774 38.44 -115.09 -34.70
N TRP A 775 39.35 -114.89 -35.67
CA TRP A 775 39.24 -115.41 -37.02
C TRP A 775 40.21 -116.57 -37.18
N ARG A 776 39.81 -117.61 -37.90
CA ARG A 776 40.75 -118.60 -38.42
C ARG A 776 40.41 -118.86 -39.88
N VAL A 777 41.34 -118.50 -40.77
CA VAL A 777 41.32 -118.85 -42.19
C VAL A 777 41.96 -120.23 -42.34
N VAL A 778 41.37 -121.10 -43.19
CA VAL A 778 42.14 -122.09 -43.95
C VAL A 778 41.50 -122.22 -45.34
N ASP A 779 42.34 -122.03 -46.37
CA ASP A 779 42.12 -122.21 -47.82
C ASP A 779 41.57 -123.61 -48.17
N GLN A 780 40.90 -123.89 -49.29
CA GLN A 780 40.77 -123.24 -50.60
C GLN A 780 39.31 -123.04 -51.02
#